data_AF-A0AAV9NTI3-F1
#
_entry.id   AF-A0AAV9NTI3-F1
#
_cell.length_a   1.000
_cell.length_b   1.000
_cell.length_c   1.000
_cell.angle_alpha   90.00
_cell.angle_beta   90.00
_cell.angle_gamma   90.00
#
_symmetry.space_group_name_H-M   'P 1'
#
loop_
_entity.id
_entity.type
_entity.pdbx_description
1 polymer ?
#
loop_
_entity_poly.entity_id
_entity_poly.type
_entity_poly.pdbx_seq_one_letter_code
_entity_poly.pdbx_strand_id
1 'polypeptide(L)'
;MSSQAPVPISIPSTYIRGGTSKALFFHDRDLPPPGKLRDALFLRIMGSPDPMQIDGMGGTHIVTSKIAVIAPSQHEHADVDYTFYQVSTENAIVSSTGNCGNISAGVGPFAINEGIVQSYREGVSPDGGKTHTQEIRIYNTGTKKVMRSHVPLDDKTGRARELGDYAIAGCPGTGAPILMDYRDLAGGTLGKGLLPTGNVVDHLKLGENTVEVTTVDIGNLISFANAEDLAISGGEKALDLTSDNAVIERIKRLRGFVAQKLGLCQHPENVDEESPMAPMIVLVSKPSDHEAHVQSRLFLDNKCHTAMALTGGVATAACAKISDSIVGRLLDTKGTKTTTFKIQHPGGILPISVEAEYSHDSGLPTFRTLSFVRTSRYLFKGDVFIPEDFRQKYDSFSINDIDDRHSSTNGAVPSKPYLNGTSGPQYSNGVVTNGHTDKGSEVASNITEQLVNFVVDFTPDDVTLELRAKFSQLLLDYIGMAVSGSKIPESSIPFQRAVKAMSHTSLGNATVIGTDFRLPPHYAALLNGAHAHSLDFDDTHIEAVLHPGVTVISAAFAEAETSSSRVDDFLAALAVGYELTCRLGVAVGSTGYKRGFHNTSTCGIFGAVAAIGKLRKLDASTLQQAFGVALSMAAGSMQYLENGSWNKRLHPGLAAKSAFEAVIFAEAGVLGSALPIEGQFGFLHAYSGDYDATKLVKGLGSEWSLLKTALKPYPACRMTHGMIELADQLAEDTRDGDSVESIRVKISATCFPVVGEPTPNKIHPQNIVDAQFSVYYQIAVSFLYGSNLGWSVYDYLHDEKVKILSDKITVVVAEVPNPTATTLSVTKTNGDFSEASSEILLWEEERPVTWSSLERKFKGLTSGLLDGKRIDGIIDWTKHLSDQTIDNLMLQVRL
;
A
#
# COMPACT_ATOMS: atom_id res chain seq x y z
N MET A 1 24.20 -45.86 11.13
CA MET A 1 24.44 -44.97 9.97
C MET A 1 23.79 -43.65 10.31
N SER A 2 24.59 -42.60 10.54
CA SER A 2 24.08 -41.25 10.82
C SER A 2 23.48 -40.70 9.52
N SER A 3 22.16 -40.55 9.46
CA SER A 3 21.51 -39.80 8.38
C SER A 3 21.76 -38.32 8.65
N GLN A 4 22.73 -37.73 7.96
CA GLN A 4 22.82 -36.27 7.87
C GLN A 4 21.45 -35.73 7.43
N ALA A 5 20.95 -34.73 8.14
CA ALA A 5 19.75 -34.02 7.72
C ALA A 5 19.98 -33.51 6.28
N PRO A 6 19.03 -33.71 5.36
CA PRO A 6 19.20 -33.31 3.98
C PRO A 6 19.41 -31.79 3.90
N VAL A 7 20.53 -31.37 3.28
CA VAL A 7 20.88 -29.96 3.09
C VAL A 7 20.17 -29.46 1.82
N PRO A 8 19.34 -28.40 1.89
CA PRO A 8 18.67 -27.84 0.72
C PRO A 8 19.67 -27.41 -0.36
N ILE A 9 19.29 -27.55 -1.62
CA ILE A 9 20.03 -27.02 -2.76
C ILE A 9 19.96 -25.49 -2.72
N SER A 10 21.08 -24.78 -2.90
CA SER A 10 21.12 -23.31 -3.02
C SER A 10 21.69 -22.88 -4.38
N ILE A 11 21.07 -21.90 -5.04
CA ILE A 11 21.55 -21.35 -6.32
C ILE A 11 21.65 -19.83 -6.23
N PRO A 12 22.81 -19.21 -6.54
CA PRO A 12 22.96 -17.77 -6.56
C PRO A 12 21.97 -17.09 -7.51
N SER A 13 21.29 -16.08 -7.03
CA SER A 13 20.25 -15.38 -7.77
C SER A 13 20.11 -13.92 -7.34
N THR A 14 19.54 -13.12 -8.21
CA THR A 14 19.18 -11.73 -7.90
C THR A 14 17.72 -11.51 -8.25
N TYR A 15 16.92 -11.03 -7.31
CA TYR A 15 15.54 -10.66 -7.57
C TYR A 15 15.48 -9.19 -7.99
N ILE A 16 15.06 -8.94 -9.22
CA ILE A 16 15.06 -7.59 -9.82
C ILE A 16 13.66 -7.22 -10.26
N ARG A 17 13.27 -5.97 -9.95
CA ARG A 17 12.11 -5.32 -10.56
C ARG A 17 12.55 -4.61 -11.83
N GLY A 18 12.05 -5.05 -12.97
CA GLY A 18 12.20 -4.37 -14.26
C GLY A 18 10.85 -3.82 -14.70
N GLY A 19 10.70 -2.49 -14.77
CA GLY A 19 9.42 -1.86 -15.06
C GLY A 19 8.32 -2.29 -14.09
N THR A 20 7.17 -2.71 -14.60
CA THR A 20 6.04 -3.23 -13.79
C THR A 20 6.08 -4.76 -13.59
N SER A 21 7.25 -5.39 -13.69
CA SER A 21 7.42 -6.84 -13.47
C SER A 21 8.60 -7.14 -12.56
N LYS A 22 8.58 -8.33 -11.94
CA LYS A 22 9.68 -8.87 -11.14
C LYS A 22 10.14 -10.19 -11.73
N ALA A 23 11.44 -10.46 -11.70
CA ALA A 23 12.00 -11.75 -12.09
C ALA A 23 13.22 -12.11 -11.23
N LEU A 24 13.46 -13.41 -11.09
CA LEU A 24 14.77 -13.91 -10.65
C LEU A 24 15.75 -13.87 -11.82
N PHE A 25 16.92 -13.32 -11.57
CA PHE A 25 18.05 -13.24 -12.50
C PHE A 25 19.12 -14.23 -12.05
N PHE A 26 19.58 -15.04 -13.00
CA PHE A 26 20.66 -16.00 -12.82
C PHE A 26 21.76 -15.76 -13.83
N HIS A 27 23.00 -16.07 -13.45
CA HIS A 27 24.03 -16.34 -14.46
C HIS A 27 23.77 -17.72 -15.06
N ASP A 28 23.90 -17.88 -16.38
CA ASP A 28 23.69 -19.17 -17.05
C ASP A 28 24.63 -20.27 -16.51
N ARG A 29 25.85 -19.87 -16.10
CA ARG A 29 26.88 -20.77 -15.56
C ARG A 29 26.50 -21.45 -14.24
N ASP A 30 25.50 -20.92 -13.53
CA ASP A 30 25.02 -21.39 -12.23
C ASP A 30 23.80 -22.34 -12.39
N LEU A 31 23.38 -22.62 -13.63
CA LEU A 31 22.20 -23.42 -13.96
C LEU A 31 22.55 -24.67 -14.78
N PRO A 32 21.77 -25.77 -14.68
CA PRO A 32 21.90 -26.91 -15.61
C PRO A 32 21.64 -26.44 -17.04
N PRO A 33 22.15 -27.08 -18.11
CA PRO A 33 21.91 -26.66 -19.49
C PRO A 33 20.41 -26.56 -19.87
N PRO A 34 20.03 -25.76 -20.89
CA PRO A 34 18.64 -25.67 -21.35
C PRO A 34 18.01 -27.03 -21.65
N GLY A 35 16.77 -27.24 -21.20
CA GLY A 35 16.01 -28.46 -21.42
C GLY A 35 15.13 -28.83 -20.22
N LYS A 36 14.57 -30.04 -20.24
CA LYS A 36 13.57 -30.51 -19.25
C LYS A 36 14.00 -30.35 -17.79
N LEU A 37 15.30 -30.54 -17.50
CA LEU A 37 15.82 -30.40 -16.14
C LEU A 37 15.81 -28.94 -15.67
N ARG A 38 16.21 -28.00 -16.53
CA ARG A 38 16.14 -26.56 -16.25
C ARG A 38 14.69 -26.10 -16.12
N ASP A 39 13.79 -26.60 -16.96
CA ASP A 39 12.37 -26.24 -16.88
C ASP A 39 11.75 -26.74 -15.56
N ALA A 40 12.05 -27.98 -15.16
CA ALA A 40 11.62 -28.54 -13.87
C ALA A 40 12.18 -27.74 -12.68
N LEU A 41 13.46 -27.32 -12.78
CA LEU A 41 14.11 -26.49 -11.78
C LEU A 41 13.41 -25.14 -11.64
N PHE A 42 13.09 -24.49 -12.76
CA PHE A 42 12.38 -23.21 -12.77
C PHE A 42 10.95 -23.31 -12.22
N LEU A 43 10.22 -24.37 -12.56
CA LEU A 43 8.91 -24.64 -11.94
C LEU A 43 9.05 -24.74 -10.42
N ARG A 44 10.06 -25.50 -9.94
CA ARG A 44 10.28 -25.68 -8.50
C ARG A 44 10.70 -24.40 -7.79
N ILE A 45 11.62 -23.63 -8.37
CA ILE A 45 12.09 -22.33 -7.85
C ILE A 45 10.94 -21.34 -7.75
N MET A 46 10.07 -21.31 -8.75
CA MET A 46 8.96 -20.37 -8.79
C MET A 46 7.74 -20.84 -7.99
N GLY A 47 7.71 -22.09 -7.51
CA GLY A 47 6.57 -22.66 -6.81
C GLY A 47 5.39 -22.94 -7.75
N SER A 48 5.66 -23.29 -9.02
CA SER A 48 4.63 -23.64 -10.01
C SER A 48 4.52 -25.17 -10.19
N PRO A 49 3.32 -25.73 -10.41
CA PRO A 49 2.02 -25.05 -10.48
C PRO A 49 1.44 -24.80 -9.08
N ASP A 50 1.09 -23.55 -8.81
CA ASP A 50 0.30 -23.10 -7.68
C ASP A 50 -0.14 -21.66 -8.01
N PRO A 51 -1.44 -21.36 -8.15
CA PRO A 51 -1.90 -20.00 -8.41
C PRO A 51 -1.35 -18.97 -7.42
N MET A 52 -1.01 -19.37 -6.19
CA MET A 52 -0.41 -18.51 -5.19
C MET A 52 1.13 -18.52 -5.20
N GLN A 53 1.74 -19.56 -5.76
CA GLN A 53 3.18 -19.80 -5.76
C GLN A 53 3.82 -19.70 -4.35
N ILE A 54 3.11 -20.18 -3.32
CA ILE A 54 3.47 -19.97 -1.89
C ILE A 54 4.84 -20.57 -1.58
N ASP A 55 5.12 -21.77 -2.10
CA ASP A 55 6.35 -22.51 -1.84
C ASP A 55 7.42 -22.27 -2.92
N GLY A 56 7.56 -21.01 -3.33
CA GLY A 56 8.57 -20.57 -4.30
C GLY A 56 8.70 -19.04 -4.37
N MET A 57 9.53 -18.59 -5.30
CA MET A 57 9.88 -17.16 -5.48
C MET A 57 8.95 -16.42 -6.47
N GLY A 58 7.93 -17.12 -6.97
CA GLY A 58 6.91 -16.57 -7.82
C GLY A 58 5.91 -15.69 -7.07
N GLY A 59 4.80 -15.37 -7.74
CA GLY A 59 3.70 -14.66 -7.11
C GLY A 59 2.41 -14.87 -7.87
N THR A 60 1.30 -14.40 -7.30
CA THR A 60 -0.08 -14.67 -7.77
C THR A 60 -0.42 -14.16 -9.18
N HIS A 61 0.49 -13.45 -9.84
CA HIS A 61 0.26 -12.85 -11.14
C HIS A 61 1.41 -13.16 -12.11
N ILE A 62 1.07 -13.25 -13.40
CA ILE A 62 2.04 -13.55 -14.48
C ILE A 62 3.20 -12.54 -14.52
N VAL A 63 2.98 -11.29 -14.08
CA VAL A 63 3.98 -10.22 -14.00
C VAL A 63 5.03 -10.42 -12.90
N THR A 64 4.78 -11.32 -11.95
CA THR A 64 5.69 -11.67 -10.85
C THR A 64 6.25 -13.10 -10.96
N SER A 65 5.87 -13.86 -11.99
CA SER A 65 6.30 -15.25 -12.21
C SER A 65 7.24 -15.37 -13.42
N LYS A 66 8.46 -14.86 -13.29
CA LYS A 66 9.41 -14.69 -14.41
C LYS A 66 10.84 -15.01 -14.00
N ILE A 67 11.61 -15.52 -14.96
CA ILE A 67 13.06 -15.75 -14.80
C ILE A 67 13.81 -15.10 -15.96
N ALA A 68 14.98 -14.56 -15.66
CA ALA A 68 15.96 -14.04 -16.62
C ALA A 68 17.29 -14.78 -16.44
N VAL A 69 17.81 -15.35 -17.51
CA VAL A 69 19.12 -16.00 -17.52
C VAL A 69 20.06 -15.16 -18.37
N ILE A 70 21.19 -14.77 -17.79
CA ILE A 70 22.15 -13.87 -18.41
C ILE A 70 23.51 -14.56 -18.56
N ALA A 71 24.16 -14.35 -19.70
CA ALA A 71 25.53 -14.78 -19.94
C ALA A 71 26.31 -13.70 -20.70
N PRO A 72 27.65 -13.67 -20.61
CA PRO A 72 28.48 -12.93 -21.56
C PRO A 72 28.18 -13.41 -22.99
N SER A 73 27.92 -12.49 -23.92
CA SER A 73 27.60 -12.88 -25.29
C SER A 73 28.82 -13.42 -26.03
N GLN A 74 28.60 -14.41 -26.88
CA GLN A 74 29.60 -14.84 -27.88
C GLN A 74 29.39 -14.18 -29.25
N HIS A 75 28.37 -13.32 -29.38
CA HIS A 75 28.05 -12.62 -30.62
C HIS A 75 28.78 -11.27 -30.67
N GLU A 76 29.55 -11.00 -31.73
CA GLU A 76 30.33 -9.74 -31.89
C GLU A 76 29.48 -8.46 -31.77
N HIS A 77 28.20 -8.55 -32.09
CA HIS A 77 27.26 -7.43 -32.08
C HIS A 77 26.45 -7.32 -30.78
N ALA A 78 26.76 -8.10 -29.75
CA ALA A 78 26.09 -8.05 -28.44
C ALA A 78 27.10 -8.12 -27.28
N ASP A 79 26.74 -7.51 -26.15
CA ASP A 79 27.54 -7.52 -24.95
C ASP A 79 27.09 -8.65 -24.00
N VAL A 80 25.78 -8.94 -23.95
CA VAL A 80 25.20 -10.02 -23.14
C VAL A 80 24.14 -10.82 -23.88
N ASP A 81 24.08 -12.12 -23.58
CA ASP A 81 22.99 -13.00 -23.97
C ASP A 81 21.93 -13.00 -22.87
N TYR A 82 20.66 -12.86 -23.27
CA TYR A 82 19.51 -12.84 -22.39
C TYR A 82 18.47 -13.87 -22.84
N THR A 83 18.16 -14.82 -21.97
CA THR A 83 17.03 -15.72 -22.15
C THR A 83 15.93 -15.36 -21.16
N PHE A 84 14.77 -14.99 -21.68
CA PHE A 84 13.57 -14.75 -20.87
C PHE A 84 12.81 -16.06 -20.69
N TYR A 85 12.39 -16.36 -19.47
CA TYR A 85 11.49 -17.48 -19.18
C TYR A 85 10.21 -16.96 -18.53
N GLN A 86 9.08 -17.17 -19.21
CA GLN A 86 7.76 -17.01 -18.61
C GLN A 86 7.37 -18.33 -17.94
N VAL A 87 7.07 -18.27 -16.64
CA VAL A 87 6.56 -19.42 -15.89
C VAL A 87 5.06 -19.21 -15.68
N SER A 88 4.24 -20.21 -16.03
CA SER A 88 2.81 -20.15 -15.74
C SER A 88 2.57 -20.34 -14.24
N THR A 89 1.59 -19.63 -13.67
CA THR A 89 1.24 -19.78 -12.26
C THR A 89 0.41 -21.03 -12.01
N GLU A 90 -0.46 -21.39 -12.97
CA GLU A 90 -1.44 -22.47 -12.80
C GLU A 90 -1.01 -23.78 -13.45
N ASN A 91 -0.25 -23.69 -14.55
CA ASN A 91 0.18 -24.85 -15.31
C ASN A 91 1.68 -25.08 -15.12
N ALA A 92 2.10 -26.34 -15.14
CA ALA A 92 3.51 -26.73 -15.08
C ALA A 92 4.23 -26.47 -16.41
N ILE A 93 4.20 -25.22 -16.88
CA ILE A 93 4.69 -24.78 -18.19
C ILE A 93 5.70 -23.66 -18.02
N VAL A 94 6.83 -23.79 -18.72
CA VAL A 94 7.88 -22.78 -18.85
C VAL A 94 8.06 -22.48 -20.33
N SER A 95 8.10 -21.20 -20.70
CA SER A 95 8.29 -20.77 -22.09
C SER A 95 9.47 -19.82 -22.21
N SER A 96 10.39 -20.13 -23.12
CA SER A 96 11.61 -19.34 -23.41
C SER A 96 11.59 -18.62 -24.76
N THR A 97 10.49 -18.71 -25.50
CA THR A 97 10.41 -18.26 -26.90
C THR A 97 10.11 -16.77 -27.04
N GLY A 98 9.70 -16.11 -25.95
CA GLY A 98 9.30 -14.71 -25.95
C GLY A 98 10.37 -13.76 -25.44
N ASN A 99 10.04 -12.48 -25.48
CA ASN A 99 10.77 -11.41 -24.78
C ASN A 99 9.84 -10.72 -23.77
N CYS A 100 10.37 -10.27 -22.64
CA CYS A 100 9.61 -9.41 -21.73
C CYS A 100 10.21 -8.00 -21.71
N GLY A 101 9.48 -7.03 -22.28
CA GLY A 101 9.94 -5.65 -22.34
C GLY A 101 10.22 -5.02 -20.97
N ASN A 102 9.47 -5.42 -19.94
CA ASN A 102 9.72 -4.98 -18.57
C ASN A 102 11.00 -5.58 -17.99
N ILE A 103 11.20 -6.90 -18.10
CA ILE A 103 12.37 -7.59 -17.51
C ILE A 103 13.65 -7.26 -18.28
N SER A 104 13.57 -7.02 -19.59
CA SER A 104 14.72 -6.56 -20.39
C SER A 104 15.36 -5.28 -19.84
N ALA A 105 14.60 -4.40 -19.18
CA ALA A 105 15.12 -3.18 -18.55
C ALA A 105 16.00 -3.47 -17.32
N GLY A 106 15.93 -4.67 -16.73
CA GLY A 106 16.83 -5.11 -15.66
C GLY A 106 18.12 -5.77 -16.16
N VAL A 107 18.20 -6.13 -17.45
CA VAL A 107 19.34 -6.88 -18.02
C VAL A 107 20.59 -6.00 -18.08
N GLY A 108 20.47 -4.77 -18.59
CA GLY A 108 21.59 -3.82 -18.63
C GLY A 108 22.16 -3.52 -17.23
N PRO A 109 21.32 -3.13 -16.25
CA PRO A 109 21.75 -2.98 -14.86
C PRO A 109 22.37 -4.25 -14.26
N PHE A 110 21.84 -5.43 -14.58
CA PHE A 110 22.45 -6.70 -14.18
C PHE A 110 23.85 -6.90 -14.75
N ALA A 111 23.99 -6.71 -16.06
CA ALA A 111 25.24 -6.90 -16.76
C ALA A 111 26.36 -5.96 -16.26
N ILE A 112 26.03 -4.71 -15.95
CA ILE A 112 26.97 -3.73 -15.37
C ILE A 112 27.35 -4.14 -13.94
N ASN A 113 26.36 -4.34 -13.07
CA ASN A 113 26.60 -4.58 -11.65
C ASN A 113 27.28 -5.92 -11.35
N GLU A 114 27.06 -6.94 -12.18
CA GLU A 114 27.73 -8.25 -12.07
C GLU A 114 29.06 -8.31 -12.85
N GLY A 115 29.49 -7.20 -13.46
CA GLY A 115 30.78 -7.11 -14.15
C GLY A 115 30.87 -7.94 -15.43
N ILE A 116 29.74 -8.21 -16.09
CA ILE A 116 29.70 -8.93 -17.37
C ILE A 116 30.22 -8.03 -18.50
N VAL A 117 29.86 -6.74 -18.47
CA VAL A 117 30.32 -5.75 -19.45
C VAL A 117 31.50 -4.99 -18.89
N GLN A 118 32.64 -5.06 -19.58
CA GLN A 118 33.91 -4.51 -19.12
C GLN A 118 34.33 -3.20 -19.83
N SER A 119 33.70 -2.88 -20.96
CA SER A 119 34.00 -1.68 -21.75
C SER A 119 32.85 -0.68 -21.74
N TYR A 120 33.16 0.60 -21.54
CA TYR A 120 32.20 1.68 -21.62
C TYR A 120 31.85 2.03 -23.07
N ARG A 121 30.55 2.20 -23.36
CA ARG A 121 30.02 2.72 -24.62
C ARG A 121 28.96 3.76 -24.29
N GLU A 122 29.10 4.99 -24.78
CA GLU A 122 28.16 6.08 -24.51
C GLU A 122 26.73 5.69 -24.91
N GLY A 123 25.79 5.87 -23.98
CA GLY A 123 24.37 5.62 -24.20
C GLY A 123 23.60 6.86 -24.67
N VAL A 124 22.30 6.66 -24.93
CA VAL A 124 21.37 7.76 -25.21
C VAL A 124 20.63 8.10 -23.92
N SER A 125 20.77 9.36 -23.52
CA SER A 125 20.09 9.87 -22.33
C SER A 125 18.67 10.34 -22.65
N PRO A 126 17.62 9.80 -21.99
CA PRO A 126 16.23 10.16 -22.27
C PRO A 126 15.85 11.58 -21.80
N ASP A 127 16.70 12.24 -21.02
CA ASP A 127 16.46 13.58 -20.44
C ASP A 127 17.20 14.72 -21.17
N GLY A 128 17.65 14.47 -22.39
CA GLY A 128 18.36 15.47 -23.21
C GLY A 128 19.85 15.59 -22.89
N GLY A 129 20.48 14.54 -22.35
CA GLY A 129 21.93 14.47 -22.11
C GLY A 129 22.34 14.88 -20.69
N LYS A 130 21.40 15.01 -19.75
CA LYS A 130 21.70 15.36 -18.36
C LYS A 130 22.15 14.15 -17.57
N THR A 131 21.62 12.97 -17.89
CA THR A 131 22.04 11.71 -17.26
C THR A 131 23.14 11.05 -18.09
N HIS A 132 24.28 10.77 -17.47
CA HIS A 132 25.34 9.95 -18.05
C HIS A 132 24.87 8.49 -18.14
N THR A 133 24.94 7.90 -19.34
CA THR A 133 24.38 6.57 -19.62
C THR A 133 25.37 5.68 -20.36
N GLN A 134 25.25 4.37 -20.20
CA GLN A 134 26.00 3.37 -20.95
C GLN A 134 25.07 2.54 -21.84
N GLU A 135 25.42 2.38 -23.12
CA GLU A 135 24.75 1.44 -24.02
C GLU A 135 25.21 0.00 -23.72
N ILE A 136 24.23 -0.87 -23.51
CA ILE A 136 24.39 -2.33 -23.43
C ILE A 136 23.58 -2.96 -24.57
N ARG A 137 24.24 -3.72 -25.43
CA ARG A 137 23.62 -4.52 -26.49
C ARG A 137 23.27 -5.89 -25.94
N ILE A 138 21.98 -6.20 -25.97
CA ILE A 138 21.42 -7.41 -25.37
C ILE A 138 20.91 -8.30 -26.50
N TYR A 139 21.58 -9.44 -26.73
CA TYR A 139 21.08 -10.46 -27.62
C TYR A 139 20.04 -11.31 -26.90
N ASN A 140 18.77 -11.23 -27.32
CA ASN A 140 17.74 -12.12 -26.80
C ASN A 140 17.80 -13.45 -27.54
N THR A 141 18.05 -14.54 -26.82
CA THR A 141 18.25 -15.87 -27.41
C THR A 141 16.95 -16.48 -27.97
N GLY A 142 15.80 -16.09 -27.41
CA GLY A 142 14.48 -16.53 -27.85
C GLY A 142 14.05 -15.88 -29.17
N THR A 143 14.27 -14.58 -29.32
CA THR A 143 13.93 -13.83 -30.54
C THR A 143 15.09 -13.71 -31.53
N LYS A 144 16.31 -14.09 -31.13
CA LYS A 144 17.53 -13.99 -31.95
C LYS A 144 17.78 -12.59 -32.49
N LYS A 145 17.42 -11.57 -31.71
CA LYS A 145 17.58 -10.15 -32.05
C LYS A 145 18.32 -9.42 -30.95
N VAL A 146 19.02 -8.36 -31.35
CA VAL A 146 19.70 -7.46 -30.42
C VAL A 146 18.81 -6.25 -30.14
N MET A 147 18.57 -6.00 -28.85
CA MET A 147 18.00 -4.75 -28.35
C MET A 147 19.09 -3.95 -27.64
N ARG A 148 18.89 -2.63 -27.52
CA ARG A 148 19.83 -1.76 -26.80
C ARG A 148 19.18 -1.24 -25.52
N SER A 149 19.94 -1.28 -24.43
CA SER A 149 19.57 -0.67 -23.15
C SER A 149 20.54 0.46 -22.87
N HIS A 150 20.03 1.66 -22.65
CA HIS A 150 20.84 2.81 -22.25
C HIS A 150 20.64 3.03 -20.75
N VAL A 151 21.63 2.58 -19.98
CA VAL A 151 21.55 2.46 -18.52
C VAL A 151 22.20 3.68 -17.87
N PRO A 152 21.45 4.45 -17.05
CA PRO A 152 22.05 5.48 -16.20
C PRO A 152 23.15 4.92 -15.30
N LEU A 153 24.29 5.60 -15.23
CA LEU A 153 25.39 5.22 -14.35
C LEU A 153 25.47 6.12 -13.13
N ASP A 154 25.91 5.57 -12.01
CA ASP A 154 26.36 6.35 -10.88
C ASP A 154 27.82 6.77 -11.14
N ASP A 155 28.06 8.08 -11.24
CA ASP A 155 29.36 8.63 -11.66
C ASP A 155 30.48 8.37 -10.65
N LYS A 156 30.14 8.02 -9.41
CA LYS A 156 31.12 7.73 -8.35
C LYS A 156 31.53 6.26 -8.34
N THR A 157 30.59 5.36 -8.59
CA THR A 157 30.77 3.91 -8.44
C THR A 157 30.92 3.17 -9.76
N GLY A 158 30.51 3.78 -10.88
CA GLY A 158 30.42 3.12 -12.19
C GLY A 158 29.33 2.05 -12.28
N ARG A 159 28.53 1.87 -11.22
CA ARG A 159 27.41 0.92 -11.17
C ARG A 159 26.18 1.49 -11.84
N ALA A 160 25.23 0.63 -12.18
CA ALA A 160 23.93 1.08 -12.67
C ALA A 160 23.21 1.89 -11.59
N ARG A 161 22.78 3.10 -11.95
CA ARG A 161 22.03 4.00 -11.07
C ARG A 161 20.59 3.50 -10.99
N GLU A 162 20.09 3.28 -9.78
CA GLU A 162 18.70 2.83 -9.56
C GLU A 162 17.75 3.99 -9.22
N LEU A 163 18.26 4.97 -8.48
CA LEU A 163 17.49 6.12 -8.01
C LEU A 163 17.42 7.22 -9.08
N GLY A 164 16.25 7.84 -9.19
CA GLY A 164 15.95 8.93 -10.10
C GLY A 164 14.53 9.42 -9.88
N ASP A 165 14.10 10.41 -10.67
CA ASP A 165 12.81 11.09 -10.57
C ASP A 165 11.80 10.63 -11.63
N TYR A 166 12.17 9.66 -12.47
CA TYR A 166 11.28 9.15 -13.52
C TYR A 166 10.23 8.20 -12.94
N ALA A 167 8.96 8.55 -13.10
CA ALA A 167 7.82 7.71 -12.73
C ALA A 167 7.33 6.87 -13.91
N ILE A 168 6.85 5.65 -13.64
CA ILE A 168 6.14 4.83 -14.64
C ILE A 168 4.78 4.39 -14.09
N ALA A 169 3.76 4.39 -14.96
CA ALA A 169 2.44 3.90 -14.59
C ALA A 169 2.51 2.44 -14.12
N GLY A 170 1.86 2.13 -13.00
CA GLY A 170 1.82 0.79 -12.41
C GLY A 170 3.03 0.42 -11.53
N CYS A 171 3.94 1.34 -11.22
CA CYS A 171 4.97 1.16 -10.21
C CYS A 171 4.93 2.31 -9.18
N PRO A 172 4.93 2.04 -7.86
CA PRO A 172 5.03 3.10 -6.87
C PRO A 172 6.44 3.72 -6.86
N GLY A 173 6.51 5.03 -6.59
CA GLY A 173 7.75 5.79 -6.51
C GLY A 173 8.37 6.14 -7.87
N THR A 174 9.64 6.54 -7.85
CA THR A 174 10.42 6.95 -9.02
C THR A 174 11.73 6.15 -9.11
N GLY A 175 12.39 6.20 -10.26
CA GLY A 175 13.69 5.57 -10.46
C GLY A 175 14.49 6.20 -11.60
N ALA A 176 15.70 5.72 -11.82
CA ALA A 176 16.54 6.18 -12.92
C ALA A 176 15.92 5.77 -14.28
N PRO A 177 15.88 6.67 -15.28
CA PRO A 177 15.25 6.39 -16.56
C PRO A 177 16.16 5.56 -17.47
N ILE A 178 15.81 4.29 -17.66
CA ILE A 178 16.46 3.36 -18.59
C ILE A 178 15.72 3.41 -19.92
N LEU A 179 16.38 3.91 -20.96
CA LEU A 179 15.84 3.90 -22.31
C LEU A 179 16.09 2.54 -22.96
N MET A 180 15.01 1.87 -23.36
CA MET A 180 15.06 0.61 -24.09
C MET A 180 14.73 0.85 -25.56
N ASP A 181 15.62 0.42 -26.45
CA ASP A 181 15.51 0.62 -27.89
C ASP A 181 15.35 -0.71 -28.63
N TYR A 182 14.21 -0.81 -29.32
CA TYR A 182 13.63 -2.00 -29.94
C TYR A 182 13.54 -1.88 -31.47
N ARG A 183 14.20 -0.87 -32.07
CA ARG A 183 14.04 -0.55 -33.51
C ARG A 183 14.40 -1.68 -34.47
N ASP A 184 15.31 -2.58 -34.07
CA ASP A 184 15.84 -3.66 -34.91
C ASP A 184 15.23 -5.04 -34.64
N LEU A 185 14.07 -5.11 -33.96
CA LEU A 185 13.49 -6.38 -33.49
C LEU A 185 12.47 -7.02 -34.45
N ALA A 186 12.26 -6.46 -35.65
CA ALA A 186 11.30 -7.01 -36.61
C ALA A 186 11.69 -8.42 -37.07
N GLY A 187 10.70 -9.31 -37.18
CA GLY A 187 10.84 -10.70 -37.59
C GLY A 187 11.65 -11.56 -36.61
N GLY A 188 11.62 -11.23 -35.32
CA GLY A 188 12.40 -11.95 -34.31
C GLY A 188 11.89 -13.37 -34.05
N THR A 189 10.58 -13.55 -33.95
CA THR A 189 10.01 -14.86 -33.58
C THR A 189 10.02 -15.86 -34.73
N LEU A 190 9.59 -15.45 -35.93
CA LEU A 190 9.41 -16.36 -37.07
C LEU A 190 10.43 -16.17 -38.20
N GLY A 191 11.24 -15.11 -38.16
CA GLY A 191 12.21 -14.82 -39.22
C GLY A 191 11.57 -14.38 -40.55
N LYS A 192 10.27 -14.05 -40.56
CA LYS A 192 9.48 -13.70 -41.76
C LYS A 192 9.28 -12.19 -41.96
N GLY A 193 10.07 -11.36 -41.28
CA GLY A 193 9.93 -9.91 -41.29
C GLY A 193 8.79 -9.40 -40.40
N LEU A 194 8.40 -8.13 -40.57
CA LEU A 194 7.41 -7.47 -39.70
C LEU A 194 6.00 -8.08 -39.80
N LEU A 195 5.58 -8.50 -41.01
CA LEU A 195 4.27 -9.12 -41.27
C LEU A 195 4.46 -10.62 -41.57
N PRO A 196 4.44 -11.50 -40.55
CA PRO A 196 4.82 -12.91 -40.71
C PRO A 196 3.84 -13.74 -41.56
N THR A 197 2.61 -13.26 -41.78
CA THR A 197 1.64 -13.89 -42.68
C THR A 197 1.78 -13.43 -44.13
N GLY A 198 2.58 -12.39 -44.38
CA GLY A 198 2.70 -11.71 -45.67
C GLY A 198 1.57 -10.72 -45.98
N ASN A 199 0.50 -10.67 -45.17
CA ASN A 199 -0.65 -9.79 -45.37
C ASN A 199 -0.69 -8.70 -44.30
N VAL A 200 -1.15 -7.50 -44.68
CA VAL A 200 -1.45 -6.44 -43.70
C VAL A 200 -2.70 -6.81 -42.90
N VAL A 201 -3.71 -7.39 -43.55
CA VAL A 201 -4.93 -7.89 -42.91
C VAL A 201 -5.24 -9.31 -43.40
N ASP A 202 -5.44 -10.21 -42.45
CA ASP A 202 -5.93 -11.56 -42.66
C ASP A 202 -7.39 -11.66 -42.21
N HIS A 203 -8.18 -12.46 -42.91
CA HIS A 203 -9.59 -12.70 -42.61
C HIS A 203 -9.74 -14.11 -42.05
N LEU A 204 -10.21 -14.22 -40.81
CA LEU A 204 -10.36 -15.49 -40.10
C LEU A 204 -11.83 -15.78 -39.82
N LYS A 205 -12.29 -16.99 -40.14
CA LYS A 205 -13.68 -17.42 -39.87
C LYS A 205 -13.79 -17.98 -38.46
N LEU A 206 -14.53 -17.29 -37.59
CA LEU A 206 -14.89 -17.74 -36.24
C LEU A 206 -16.38 -18.10 -36.20
N GLY A 207 -16.70 -19.35 -36.56
CA GLY A 207 -18.08 -19.79 -36.71
C GLY A 207 -18.72 -19.16 -37.94
N GLU A 208 -19.81 -18.42 -37.76
CA GLU A 208 -20.50 -17.70 -38.84
C GLU A 208 -19.90 -16.31 -39.10
N ASN A 209 -19.10 -15.77 -38.18
CA ASN A 209 -18.51 -14.44 -38.29
C ASN A 209 -17.10 -14.51 -38.92
N THR A 210 -16.73 -13.47 -39.66
CA THR A 210 -15.35 -13.26 -40.13
C THR A 210 -14.74 -12.12 -39.34
N VAL A 211 -13.57 -12.36 -38.74
CA VAL A 211 -12.81 -11.36 -37.98
C VAL A 211 -11.57 -11.00 -38.78
N GLU A 212 -11.32 -9.69 -38.94
CA GLU A 212 -10.10 -9.19 -39.54
C GLU A 212 -8.99 -9.07 -38.49
N VAL A 213 -7.78 -9.50 -38.84
CA VAL A 213 -6.61 -9.38 -37.97
C VAL A 213 -5.38 -8.86 -38.69
N THR A 214 -4.57 -8.04 -38.01
CA THR A 214 -3.20 -7.74 -38.42
C THR A 214 -2.24 -8.43 -37.46
N THR A 215 -1.36 -9.29 -37.96
CA THR A 215 -0.32 -9.90 -37.15
C THR A 215 1.03 -9.24 -37.44
N VAL A 216 1.74 -8.83 -36.38
CA VAL A 216 3.11 -8.31 -36.48
C VAL A 216 4.07 -9.16 -35.65
N ASP A 217 5.30 -9.31 -36.13
CA ASP A 217 6.42 -9.94 -35.43
C ASP A 217 7.46 -8.87 -35.12
N ILE A 218 7.33 -8.22 -33.97
CA ILE A 218 8.31 -7.25 -33.48
C ILE A 218 8.29 -7.19 -31.96
N GLY A 219 9.42 -7.51 -31.33
CA GLY A 219 9.53 -7.72 -29.88
C GLY A 219 8.88 -9.02 -29.42
N ASN A 220 7.65 -9.31 -29.85
CA ASN A 220 6.96 -10.60 -29.79
C ASN A 220 5.98 -10.73 -30.98
N LEU A 221 5.48 -11.94 -31.19
CA LEU A 221 4.43 -12.21 -32.16
C LEU A 221 3.04 -11.83 -31.63
N ILE A 222 2.43 -10.79 -32.20
CA ILE A 222 1.19 -10.18 -31.70
C ILE A 222 0.19 -10.03 -32.83
N SER A 223 -1.06 -10.42 -32.58
CA SER A 223 -2.18 -10.27 -33.50
C SER A 223 -3.20 -9.28 -32.96
N PHE A 224 -3.58 -8.32 -33.80
CA PHE A 224 -4.51 -7.24 -33.49
C PHE A 224 -5.87 -7.50 -34.14
N ALA A 225 -6.95 -7.34 -33.39
CA ALA A 225 -8.33 -7.39 -33.87
C ALA A 225 -9.13 -6.20 -33.32
N ASN A 226 -10.20 -5.79 -34.01
CA ASN A 226 -11.13 -4.82 -33.42
C ASN A 226 -11.89 -5.47 -32.26
N ALA A 227 -12.05 -4.74 -31.17
CA ALA A 227 -12.76 -5.26 -30.00
C ALA A 227 -14.24 -5.57 -30.34
N GLU A 228 -14.87 -4.74 -31.17
CA GLU A 228 -16.29 -4.89 -31.53
C GLU A 228 -16.58 -6.19 -32.30
N ASP A 229 -15.63 -6.68 -33.10
CA ASP A 229 -15.75 -7.95 -33.85
C ASP A 229 -15.88 -9.17 -32.92
N LEU A 230 -15.49 -9.03 -31.65
CA LEU A 230 -15.60 -10.07 -30.61
C LEU A 230 -16.65 -9.74 -29.55
N ALA A 231 -17.52 -8.75 -29.81
CA ALA A 231 -18.52 -8.23 -28.90
C ALA A 231 -17.92 -7.67 -27.60
N ILE A 232 -16.82 -6.91 -27.72
CA ILE A 232 -16.12 -6.25 -26.62
C ILE A 232 -16.02 -4.76 -26.95
N SER A 233 -16.35 -3.87 -26.02
CA SER A 233 -16.23 -2.42 -26.22
C SER A 233 -14.77 -1.94 -26.15
N GLY A 234 -13.95 -2.65 -25.38
CA GLY A 234 -12.56 -2.33 -25.07
C GLY A 234 -12.42 -1.47 -23.81
N GLY A 235 -13.52 -1.00 -23.21
CA GLY A 235 -13.54 -0.21 -21.97
C GLY A 235 -13.63 -1.05 -20.69
N GLU A 236 -13.91 -2.35 -20.80
CA GLU A 236 -14.10 -3.27 -19.69
C GLU A 236 -12.85 -3.40 -18.82
N LYS A 237 -13.03 -3.72 -17.53
CA LYS A 237 -11.89 -4.01 -16.64
C LYS A 237 -11.27 -5.36 -17.03
N ALA A 238 -9.96 -5.47 -16.82
CA ALA A 238 -9.23 -6.72 -17.12
C ALA A 238 -9.80 -7.93 -16.35
N LEU A 239 -10.25 -7.72 -15.11
CA LEU A 239 -10.87 -8.78 -14.31
C LEU A 239 -12.19 -9.25 -14.94
N ASP A 240 -13.05 -8.32 -15.35
CA ASP A 240 -14.35 -8.65 -15.95
C ASP A 240 -14.18 -9.50 -17.22
N LEU A 241 -13.22 -9.13 -18.08
CA LEU A 241 -12.89 -9.90 -19.30
C LEU A 241 -12.26 -11.26 -18.98
N THR A 242 -11.49 -11.36 -17.89
CA THR A 242 -10.84 -12.61 -17.48
C THR A 242 -11.83 -13.57 -16.83
N SER A 243 -12.85 -13.06 -16.14
CA SER A 243 -13.88 -13.86 -15.48
C SER A 243 -15.00 -14.31 -16.43
N ASP A 244 -15.08 -13.76 -17.64
CA ASP A 244 -16.05 -14.17 -18.66
C ASP A 244 -15.49 -15.31 -19.53
N ASN A 245 -15.88 -16.55 -19.19
CA ASN A 245 -15.47 -17.74 -19.93
C ASN A 245 -15.86 -17.70 -21.41
N ALA A 246 -16.98 -17.07 -21.77
CA ALA A 246 -17.41 -16.99 -23.15
C ALA A 246 -16.50 -16.04 -23.95
N VAL A 247 -16.05 -14.95 -23.34
CA VAL A 247 -15.04 -14.05 -23.92
C VAL A 247 -13.71 -14.78 -24.09
N ILE A 248 -13.22 -15.46 -23.05
CA ILE A 248 -11.96 -16.19 -23.11
C ILE A 248 -11.98 -17.26 -24.21
N GLU A 249 -13.06 -18.03 -24.34
CA GLU A 249 -13.20 -19.03 -25.41
C GLU A 249 -13.19 -18.41 -26.81
N ARG A 250 -13.85 -17.26 -27.01
CA ARG A 250 -13.80 -16.54 -28.31
C ARG A 250 -12.39 -16.10 -28.66
N ILE A 251 -11.65 -15.55 -27.68
CA ILE A 251 -10.28 -15.06 -27.87
C ILE A 251 -9.31 -16.23 -28.07
N LYS A 252 -9.46 -17.31 -27.32
CA LYS A 252 -8.69 -18.55 -27.49
C LYS A 252 -8.90 -19.13 -28.89
N ARG A 253 -10.14 -19.17 -29.38
CA ARG A 253 -10.45 -19.61 -30.74
C ARG A 253 -9.80 -18.72 -31.79
N LEU A 254 -9.85 -17.40 -31.63
CA LEU A 254 -9.14 -16.47 -32.52
C LEU A 254 -7.64 -16.75 -32.52
N ARG A 255 -7.04 -16.87 -31.33
CA ARG A 255 -5.62 -17.18 -31.15
C ARG A 255 -5.23 -18.50 -31.83
N GLY A 256 -6.05 -19.53 -31.70
CA GLY A 256 -5.83 -20.82 -32.37
C GLY A 256 -5.78 -20.71 -33.88
N PHE A 257 -6.70 -19.97 -34.51
CA PHE A 257 -6.68 -19.78 -35.96
C PHE A 257 -5.49 -18.94 -36.43
N VAL A 258 -5.12 -17.91 -35.68
CA VAL A 258 -3.91 -17.13 -35.98
C VAL A 258 -2.66 -18.01 -35.84
N ALA A 259 -2.54 -18.77 -34.75
CA ALA A 259 -1.42 -19.68 -34.49
C ALA A 259 -1.30 -20.74 -35.60
N GLN A 260 -2.41 -21.33 -36.02
CA GLN A 260 -2.42 -22.31 -37.11
C GLN A 260 -1.89 -21.68 -38.41
N LYS A 261 -2.37 -20.48 -38.75
CA LYS A 261 -1.94 -19.76 -39.95
C LYS A 261 -0.44 -19.41 -39.93
N LEU A 262 0.11 -19.16 -38.75
CA LEU A 262 1.54 -18.88 -38.57
C LEU A 262 2.41 -20.15 -38.55
N GLY A 263 1.78 -21.33 -38.50
CA GLY A 263 2.45 -22.62 -38.38
C GLY A 263 2.92 -22.95 -36.97
N LEU A 264 2.30 -22.32 -35.95
CA LEU A 264 2.61 -22.55 -34.54
C LEU A 264 1.79 -23.68 -33.92
N CYS A 265 0.64 -24.01 -34.49
CA CYS A 265 -0.14 -25.19 -34.12
C CYS A 265 -0.69 -25.90 -35.35
N GLN A 266 -0.90 -27.21 -35.27
CA GLN A 266 -1.52 -27.99 -36.34
C GLN A 266 -3.02 -27.74 -36.39
N HIS A 267 -3.65 -27.73 -35.23
CA HIS A 267 -5.08 -27.60 -35.03
C HIS A 267 -5.37 -26.42 -34.08
N PRO A 268 -6.30 -25.49 -34.42
CA PRO A 268 -6.61 -24.32 -33.59
C PRO A 268 -6.99 -24.64 -32.15
N GLU A 269 -7.66 -25.78 -31.93
CA GLU A 269 -8.08 -26.27 -30.62
C GLU A 269 -6.91 -26.60 -29.69
N ASN A 270 -5.74 -26.95 -30.22
CA ASN A 270 -4.56 -27.37 -29.46
C ASN A 270 -3.63 -26.21 -29.07
N VAL A 271 -4.08 -24.96 -29.26
CA VAL A 271 -3.19 -23.79 -29.12
C VAL A 271 -2.64 -23.63 -27.70
N ASP A 272 -3.34 -24.13 -26.68
CA ASP A 272 -2.83 -24.11 -25.30
C ASP A 272 -1.67 -25.09 -25.09
N GLU A 273 -1.69 -26.25 -25.73
CA GLU A 273 -0.59 -27.23 -25.61
C GLU A 273 0.58 -26.92 -26.55
N GLU A 274 0.27 -26.54 -27.80
CA GLU A 274 1.28 -26.36 -28.85
C GLU A 274 1.90 -24.95 -28.86
N SER A 275 1.15 -23.92 -28.44
CA SER A 275 1.64 -22.53 -28.42
C SER A 275 1.03 -21.70 -27.28
N PRO A 276 1.28 -22.07 -26.00
CA PRO A 276 0.59 -21.47 -24.84
C PRO A 276 0.74 -19.94 -24.75
N MET A 277 1.86 -19.40 -25.22
CA MET A 277 2.23 -17.99 -25.04
C MET A 277 2.19 -17.15 -26.33
N ALA A 278 2.02 -17.78 -27.50
CA ALA A 278 2.10 -17.10 -28.80
C ALA A 278 1.01 -17.58 -29.78
N PRO A 279 0.53 -16.71 -30.69
CA PRO A 279 0.67 -15.26 -30.65
C PRO A 279 -0.11 -14.67 -29.47
N MET A 280 0.33 -13.53 -28.95
CA MET A 280 -0.50 -12.73 -28.05
C MET A 280 -1.62 -12.05 -28.84
N ILE A 281 -2.80 -11.92 -28.25
CA ILE A 281 -3.93 -11.20 -28.87
C ILE A 281 -4.06 -9.83 -28.23
N VAL A 282 -4.21 -8.79 -29.05
CA VAL A 282 -4.52 -7.44 -28.60
C VAL A 282 -5.78 -6.96 -29.29
N LEU A 283 -6.82 -6.69 -28.50
CA LEU A 283 -8.04 -6.08 -28.99
C LEU A 283 -7.89 -4.56 -28.92
N VAL A 284 -8.23 -3.87 -30.00
CA VAL A 284 -8.14 -2.42 -30.09
C VAL A 284 -9.50 -1.78 -30.33
N SER A 285 -9.70 -0.60 -29.76
CA SER A 285 -10.87 0.25 -29.99
C SER A 285 -10.53 1.73 -29.84
N LYS A 286 -11.50 2.60 -30.13
CA LYS A 286 -11.34 4.04 -29.91
C LYS A 286 -11.09 4.30 -28.41
N PRO A 287 -10.12 5.16 -28.07
CA PRO A 287 -9.84 5.46 -26.68
C PRO A 287 -10.97 6.26 -26.04
N SER A 288 -11.19 6.03 -24.75
CA SER A 288 -12.09 6.86 -23.94
C SER A 288 -11.38 8.10 -23.40
N ASP A 289 -10.05 8.05 -23.30
CA ASP A 289 -9.22 9.21 -22.96
C ASP A 289 -8.73 9.93 -24.24
N HIS A 290 -9.06 11.21 -24.35
CA HIS A 290 -8.64 12.08 -25.46
C HIS A 290 -7.12 12.25 -25.60
N GLU A 291 -6.34 11.99 -24.54
CA GLU A 291 -4.88 12.02 -24.59
C GLU A 291 -4.27 10.77 -25.26
N ALA A 292 -5.05 9.70 -25.44
CA ALA A 292 -4.59 8.47 -26.06
C ALA A 292 -4.94 8.41 -27.56
N HIS A 293 -4.14 7.67 -28.32
CA HIS A 293 -4.39 7.46 -29.75
C HIS A 293 -5.22 6.19 -30.00
N VAL A 294 -5.07 5.19 -29.13
CA VAL A 294 -5.78 3.91 -29.22
C VAL A 294 -5.98 3.33 -27.82
N GLN A 295 -7.09 2.62 -27.61
CA GLN A 295 -7.30 1.79 -26.44
C GLN A 295 -7.02 0.32 -26.77
N SER A 296 -6.39 -0.38 -25.83
CA SER A 296 -5.97 -1.78 -26.01
C SER A 296 -6.36 -2.69 -24.85
N ARG A 297 -6.65 -3.96 -25.16
CA ARG A 297 -6.81 -5.08 -24.20
C ARG A 297 -5.94 -6.24 -24.69
N LEU A 298 -4.87 -6.53 -23.96
CA LEU A 298 -3.91 -7.58 -24.29
C LEU A 298 -4.26 -8.88 -23.54
N PHE A 299 -4.25 -10.00 -24.25
CA PHE A 299 -4.48 -11.33 -23.71
C PHE A 299 -3.22 -12.19 -23.83
N LEU A 300 -2.81 -12.78 -22.71
CA LEU A 300 -1.67 -13.68 -22.56
C LEU A 300 -2.03 -14.76 -21.55
N ASP A 301 -1.67 -16.02 -21.83
CA ASP A 301 -2.00 -17.18 -20.98
C ASP A 301 -3.51 -17.24 -20.65
N ASN A 302 -4.34 -17.01 -21.68
CA ASN A 302 -5.81 -16.96 -21.59
C ASN A 302 -6.39 -15.99 -20.53
N LYS A 303 -5.65 -14.93 -20.19
CA LYS A 303 -6.09 -13.88 -19.26
C LYS A 303 -5.91 -12.50 -19.85
N CYS A 304 -6.82 -11.58 -19.54
CA CYS A 304 -6.63 -10.17 -19.89
C CYS A 304 -5.58 -9.57 -18.96
N HIS A 305 -4.52 -9.00 -19.54
CA HIS A 305 -3.43 -8.39 -18.79
C HIS A 305 -3.92 -7.10 -18.10
N THR A 306 -3.61 -6.93 -16.82
CA THR A 306 -4.02 -5.75 -16.00
C THR A 306 -3.26 -4.47 -16.33
N ALA A 307 -2.26 -4.57 -17.19
CA ALA A 307 -1.47 -3.48 -17.76
C ALA A 307 -1.18 -3.77 -19.25
N MET A 308 -0.48 -2.88 -19.96
CA MET A 308 0.04 -3.22 -21.29
C MET A 308 1.42 -3.86 -21.15
N ALA A 309 1.58 -5.08 -21.69
CA ALA A 309 2.91 -5.66 -21.84
C ALA A 309 3.73 -4.79 -22.79
N LEU A 310 4.96 -4.44 -22.42
CA LEU A 310 5.76 -3.46 -23.18
C LEU A 310 6.02 -3.87 -24.64
N THR A 311 6.27 -5.15 -24.89
CA THR A 311 6.37 -5.69 -26.25
C THR A 311 5.06 -5.56 -27.00
N GLY A 312 3.93 -5.67 -26.29
CA GLY A 312 2.60 -5.31 -26.77
C GLY A 312 2.56 -3.86 -27.25
N GLY A 313 3.00 -2.93 -26.40
CA GLY A 313 3.06 -1.50 -26.73
C GLY A 313 3.95 -1.18 -27.94
N VAL A 314 5.13 -1.78 -27.99
CA VAL A 314 6.06 -1.67 -29.12
C VAL A 314 5.42 -2.16 -30.42
N ALA A 315 4.79 -3.34 -30.40
CA ALA A 315 4.11 -3.89 -31.56
C ALA A 315 2.89 -3.05 -31.97
N THR A 316 2.13 -2.49 -31.02
CA THR A 316 1.01 -1.60 -31.32
C THR A 316 1.51 -0.32 -31.98
N ALA A 317 2.58 0.29 -31.47
CA ALA A 317 3.19 1.48 -32.05
C ALA A 317 3.78 1.21 -33.45
N ALA A 318 4.38 0.04 -33.66
CA ALA A 318 4.85 -0.39 -34.97
C ALA A 318 3.69 -0.63 -35.96
N CYS A 319 2.64 -1.32 -35.51
CA CYS A 319 1.43 -1.60 -36.29
C CYS A 319 0.71 -0.30 -36.68
N ALA A 320 0.65 0.68 -35.78
CA ALA A 320 0.11 2.02 -36.04
C ALA A 320 0.79 2.76 -37.21
N LYS A 321 2.01 2.38 -37.59
CA LYS A 321 2.74 2.95 -38.75
C LYS A 321 2.40 2.26 -40.07
N ILE A 322 1.54 1.24 -40.05
CA ILE A 322 0.98 0.58 -41.23
C ILE A 322 -0.47 1.05 -41.38
N SER A 323 -0.73 1.99 -42.31
CA SER A 323 -2.02 2.67 -42.42
C SER A 323 -3.22 1.73 -42.58
N ASP A 324 -3.07 0.65 -43.36
CA ASP A 324 -4.16 -0.30 -43.63
C ASP A 324 -4.30 -1.40 -42.57
N SER A 325 -3.47 -1.40 -41.52
CA SER A 325 -3.60 -2.35 -40.41
C SER A 325 -4.81 -2.05 -39.53
N ILE A 326 -5.23 -3.02 -38.71
CA ILE A 326 -6.31 -2.82 -37.74
C ILE A 326 -6.04 -1.63 -36.81
N VAL A 327 -4.79 -1.45 -36.36
CA VAL A 327 -4.40 -0.31 -35.51
C VAL A 327 -4.35 0.98 -36.33
N GLY A 328 -3.78 0.94 -37.53
CA GLY A 328 -3.65 2.11 -38.42
C GLY A 328 -5.00 2.71 -38.83
N ARG A 329 -6.00 1.87 -39.10
CA ARG A 329 -7.37 2.29 -39.48
C ARG A 329 -8.13 3.02 -38.37
N LEU A 330 -7.74 2.83 -37.10
CA LEU A 330 -8.33 3.56 -35.97
C LEU A 330 -7.77 5.00 -35.85
N LEU A 331 -6.67 5.31 -36.52
CA LEU A 331 -5.96 6.58 -36.41
C LEU A 331 -6.37 7.56 -37.50
N ASP A 332 -6.38 8.85 -37.14
CA ASP A 332 -6.44 9.91 -38.14
C ASP A 332 -5.03 10.20 -38.74
N THR A 333 -4.96 11.13 -39.70
CA THR A 333 -3.69 11.54 -40.33
C THR A 333 -2.71 12.23 -39.37
N LYS A 334 -3.16 12.69 -38.19
CA LYS A 334 -2.29 13.25 -37.15
C LYS A 334 -1.67 12.15 -36.30
N GLY A 335 -2.45 11.13 -35.91
CA GLY A 335 -2.00 9.99 -35.11
C GLY A 335 -0.95 9.14 -35.80
N THR A 336 -0.99 9.05 -37.13
CA THR A 336 0.04 8.34 -37.92
C THR A 336 1.39 9.06 -37.95
N LYS A 337 1.42 10.39 -37.74
CA LYS A 337 2.63 11.23 -37.79
C LYS A 337 3.26 11.54 -36.43
N THR A 338 2.66 11.10 -35.32
CA THR A 338 3.24 11.33 -33.99
C THR A 338 4.58 10.60 -33.81
N THR A 339 5.51 11.25 -33.14
CA THR A 339 6.78 10.65 -32.69
C THR A 339 6.63 9.96 -31.33
N THR A 340 5.53 10.22 -30.61
CA THR A 340 5.18 9.53 -29.35
C THR A 340 3.76 8.98 -29.44
N PHE A 341 3.65 7.66 -29.55
CA PHE A 341 2.40 6.94 -29.63
C PHE A 341 1.93 6.54 -28.23
N LYS A 342 0.83 7.15 -27.79
CA LYS A 342 0.19 6.93 -26.48
C LYS A 342 -0.92 5.88 -26.58
N ILE A 343 -0.80 4.81 -25.80
CA ILE A 343 -1.71 3.66 -25.78
C ILE A 343 -2.45 3.62 -24.44
N GLN A 344 -3.77 3.72 -24.45
CA GLN A 344 -4.59 3.51 -23.26
C GLN A 344 -4.75 2.00 -22.99
N HIS A 345 -4.54 1.59 -21.74
CA HIS A 345 -4.69 0.21 -21.27
C HIS A 345 -5.27 0.21 -19.84
N PRO A 346 -5.62 -0.95 -19.25
CA PRO A 346 -6.30 -1.00 -17.94
C PRO A 346 -5.58 -0.34 -16.76
N GLY A 347 -4.29 -0.02 -16.91
CA GLY A 347 -3.44 0.57 -15.87
C GLY A 347 -3.01 2.02 -16.17
N GLY A 348 -3.55 2.65 -17.21
CA GLY A 348 -3.23 4.02 -17.60
C GLY A 348 -2.80 4.17 -19.07
N ILE A 349 -2.04 5.22 -19.35
CA ILE A 349 -1.51 5.53 -20.69
C ILE A 349 -0.03 5.15 -20.78
N LEU A 350 0.32 4.36 -21.78
CA LEU A 350 1.68 3.97 -22.11
C LEU A 350 2.19 4.76 -23.33
N PRO A 351 3.17 5.69 -23.15
CA PRO A 351 3.85 6.32 -24.27
C PRO A 351 4.96 5.43 -24.85
N ILE A 352 5.00 5.32 -26.17
CA ILE A 352 6.06 4.67 -26.95
C ILE A 352 6.62 5.68 -27.95
N SER A 353 7.94 5.89 -27.97
CA SER A 353 8.58 6.71 -29.00
C SER A 353 8.68 5.88 -30.28
N VAL A 354 8.13 6.39 -31.38
CA VAL A 354 8.10 5.67 -32.65
C VAL A 354 8.30 6.61 -33.84
N GLU A 355 9.29 6.31 -34.65
CA GLU A 355 9.56 6.98 -35.90
C GLU A 355 9.88 5.94 -36.96
N ALA A 356 9.13 5.99 -38.06
CA ALA A 356 9.24 5.03 -39.14
C ALA A 356 9.76 5.70 -40.41
N GLU A 357 10.57 4.96 -41.14
CA GLU A 357 11.00 5.23 -42.50
C GLU A 357 10.43 4.14 -43.40
N TYR A 358 9.90 4.53 -44.56
CA TYR A 358 9.22 3.60 -45.45
C TYR A 358 10.16 3.18 -46.57
N SER A 359 10.35 1.87 -46.73
CA SER A 359 11.12 1.35 -47.87
C SER A 359 10.37 1.64 -49.17
N HIS A 360 11.09 2.11 -50.18
CA HIS A 360 10.55 2.34 -51.52
C HIS A 360 10.04 1.05 -52.19
N ASP A 361 10.58 -0.12 -51.81
CA ASP A 361 10.28 -1.39 -52.49
C ASP A 361 9.13 -2.18 -51.84
N SER A 362 9.01 -2.15 -50.51
CA SER A 362 8.00 -2.94 -49.78
C SER A 362 6.81 -2.14 -49.25
N GLY A 363 6.92 -0.81 -49.18
CA GLY A 363 5.91 0.05 -48.54
C GLY A 363 5.74 -0.18 -47.03
N LEU A 364 6.54 -1.07 -46.43
CA LEU A 364 6.49 -1.37 -44.99
C LEU A 364 7.43 -0.45 -44.20
N PRO A 365 7.09 -0.12 -42.95
CA PRO A 365 7.93 0.69 -42.09
C PRO A 365 9.16 -0.08 -41.61
N THR A 366 10.30 0.58 -41.68
CA THR A 366 11.49 0.33 -40.86
C THR A 366 11.54 1.40 -39.78
N PHE A 367 12.19 1.16 -38.64
CA PHE A 367 12.10 2.07 -37.49
C PHE A 367 13.42 2.78 -37.26
N ARG A 368 13.40 4.12 -37.36
CA ARG A 368 14.49 4.97 -36.88
C ARG A 368 14.51 5.01 -35.36
N THR A 369 13.32 5.06 -34.76
CA THR A 369 13.12 5.03 -33.31
C THR A 369 11.98 4.08 -33.02
N LEU A 370 12.18 3.16 -32.09
CA LEU A 370 11.11 2.39 -31.49
C LEU A 370 11.53 2.07 -30.06
N SER A 371 11.21 2.96 -29.13
CA SER A 371 11.80 2.95 -27.80
C SER A 371 10.82 3.39 -26.72
N PHE A 372 11.16 3.05 -25.48
CA PHE A 372 10.38 3.41 -24.31
C PHE A 372 11.30 3.53 -23.10
N VAL A 373 10.87 4.26 -22.08
CA VAL A 373 11.63 4.42 -20.83
C VAL A 373 11.02 3.53 -19.74
N ARG A 374 11.89 2.87 -18.97
CA ARG A 374 11.54 2.10 -17.78
C ARG A 374 12.51 2.37 -16.64
N THR A 375 12.15 1.89 -15.46
CA THR A 375 12.98 1.92 -14.26
C THR A 375 13.31 0.48 -13.84
N SER A 376 14.51 0.25 -13.31
CA SER A 376 14.89 -1.03 -12.71
C SER A 376 15.39 -0.83 -11.28
N ARG A 377 15.28 -1.87 -10.45
CA ARG A 377 15.76 -1.87 -9.06
C ARG A 377 16.08 -3.29 -8.61
N TYR A 378 17.23 -3.48 -7.99
CA TYR A 378 17.57 -4.70 -7.26
C TYR A 378 16.72 -4.76 -5.98
N LEU A 379 15.98 -5.85 -5.83
CA LEU A 379 15.16 -6.10 -4.64
C LEU A 379 15.89 -6.99 -3.64
N PHE A 380 16.66 -7.97 -4.14
CA PHE A 380 17.39 -8.93 -3.33
C PHE A 380 18.54 -9.53 -4.16
N LYS A 381 19.65 -9.87 -3.50
CA LYS A 381 20.73 -10.70 -4.05
C LYS A 381 21.15 -11.72 -2.98
N GLY A 382 21.23 -12.98 -3.36
CA GLY A 382 21.55 -14.09 -2.46
C GLY A 382 21.23 -15.43 -3.11
N ASP A 383 21.06 -16.47 -2.32
CA ASP A 383 20.75 -17.81 -2.84
C ASP A 383 19.25 -18.12 -2.78
N VAL A 384 18.73 -18.76 -3.83
CA VAL A 384 17.40 -19.39 -3.79
C VAL A 384 17.55 -20.84 -3.35
N PHE A 385 16.76 -21.23 -2.35
CA PHE A 385 16.78 -22.59 -1.81
C PHE A 385 15.72 -23.48 -2.45
N ILE A 386 16.10 -24.71 -2.76
CA ILE A 386 15.24 -25.74 -3.34
C ILE A 386 15.27 -26.98 -2.43
N PRO A 387 14.10 -27.52 -2.05
CA PRO A 387 14.04 -28.71 -1.21
C PRO A 387 14.68 -29.95 -1.83
N GLU A 388 15.19 -30.83 -0.95
CA GLU A 388 15.99 -32.00 -1.32
C GLU A 388 15.21 -33.05 -2.14
N ASP A 389 13.88 -33.06 -2.05
CA ASP A 389 13.02 -33.95 -2.84
C ASP A 389 13.18 -33.73 -4.35
N PHE A 390 13.57 -32.51 -4.76
CA PHE A 390 13.95 -32.23 -6.13
C PHE A 390 15.20 -33.03 -6.55
N ARG A 391 16.23 -33.11 -5.70
CA ARG A 391 17.43 -33.91 -5.98
C ARG A 391 17.09 -35.40 -6.08
N GLN A 392 16.24 -35.90 -5.19
CA GLN A 392 15.82 -37.31 -5.19
C GLN A 392 15.01 -37.68 -6.44
N LYS A 393 14.25 -36.73 -7.00
CA LYS A 393 13.42 -36.95 -8.20
C LYS A 393 14.25 -36.90 -9.49
N TYR A 394 15.36 -36.18 -9.49
CA TYR A 394 16.22 -35.98 -10.65
C TYR A 394 17.64 -36.43 -10.32
N ASP A 395 17.89 -37.76 -10.31
CA ASP A 395 19.17 -38.42 -10.01
C ASP A 395 20.39 -37.87 -10.81
N SER A 396 20.15 -37.16 -11.91
CA SER A 396 21.18 -36.50 -12.72
C SER A 396 21.58 -35.10 -12.22
N PHE A 397 20.95 -34.56 -11.17
CA PHE A 397 21.24 -33.25 -10.61
C PHE A 397 22.45 -33.31 -9.66
N SER A 398 23.65 -33.48 -10.22
CA SER A 398 24.91 -33.35 -9.48
C SER A 398 25.21 -31.87 -9.23
N ILE A 399 25.07 -31.42 -7.99
CA ILE A 399 25.47 -30.08 -7.55
C ILE A 399 26.97 -29.94 -7.32
N ASN A 400 27.71 -31.04 -7.39
CA ASN A 400 29.12 -31.09 -7.03
C ASN A 400 29.99 -30.13 -7.87
N ASP A 401 29.52 -29.66 -9.03
CA ASP A 401 30.23 -28.67 -9.86
C ASP A 401 29.98 -27.20 -9.49
N ILE A 402 29.05 -26.88 -8.57
CA ILE A 402 28.74 -25.49 -8.14
C ILE A 402 29.41 -25.20 -6.79
N ASP A 403 29.40 -26.14 -5.84
CA ASP A 403 30.10 -25.99 -4.55
C ASP A 403 31.63 -25.91 -4.71
N ASP A 404 32.21 -26.60 -5.70
CA ASP A 404 33.67 -26.58 -5.95
C ASP A 404 34.17 -25.33 -6.71
N ARG A 405 33.28 -24.57 -7.38
CA ARG A 405 33.66 -23.32 -8.05
C ARG A 405 33.74 -22.13 -7.10
N HIS A 406 33.06 -22.18 -5.96
CA HIS A 406 33.13 -21.16 -4.93
C HIS A 406 34.22 -21.44 -3.88
N SER A 407 34.80 -22.64 -3.86
CA SER A 407 35.96 -22.97 -3.03
C SER A 407 37.30 -22.47 -3.61
N SER A 408 37.35 -22.08 -4.90
CA SER A 408 38.60 -21.78 -5.62
C SER A 408 38.91 -20.31 -5.89
N THR A 409 38.10 -19.34 -5.41
CA THR A 409 38.40 -17.89 -5.53
C THR A 409 38.73 -17.19 -4.22
N ASN A 410 38.89 -17.91 -3.10
CA ASN A 410 39.40 -17.36 -1.85
C ASN A 410 40.93 -17.26 -1.86
N GLY A 411 41.45 -16.24 -2.55
CA GLY A 411 42.78 -15.70 -2.29
C GLY A 411 42.79 -14.98 -0.94
N ALA A 412 43.57 -15.52 -0.01
CA ALA A 412 43.56 -15.21 1.42
C ALA A 412 43.84 -13.74 1.80
N VAL A 413 43.12 -13.28 2.83
CA VAL A 413 43.67 -12.48 3.94
C VAL A 413 43.18 -13.13 5.25
N PRO A 414 44.02 -13.32 6.28
CA PRO A 414 44.04 -14.56 7.06
C PRO A 414 43.04 -14.64 8.22
N SER A 415 42.51 -15.85 8.42
CA SER A 415 41.79 -16.29 9.60
C SER A 415 42.75 -16.69 10.74
N LYS A 416 42.38 -16.38 11.99
CA LYS A 416 42.61 -17.18 13.21
C LYS A 416 42.06 -16.45 14.46
N PRO A 417 41.68 -17.17 15.53
CA PRO A 417 40.78 -18.31 15.61
C PRO A 417 39.66 -18.07 16.65
N TYR A 418 38.55 -18.78 16.52
CA TYR A 418 37.57 -18.90 17.62
C TYR A 418 38.26 -19.52 18.86
N LEU A 419 38.20 -18.82 19.99
CA LEU A 419 38.43 -19.37 21.31
C LEU A 419 37.10 -19.40 22.07
N ASN A 420 36.86 -20.55 22.70
CA ASN A 420 35.75 -20.85 23.60
C ASN A 420 35.66 -19.86 24.77
N GLY A 421 34.42 -19.52 25.10
CA GLY A 421 34.01 -19.15 26.46
C GLY A 421 34.01 -17.65 26.76
N THR A 422 32.93 -17.24 27.42
CA THR A 422 32.67 -15.96 28.13
C THR A 422 32.04 -14.83 27.31
N SER A 423 30.86 -14.38 27.81
CA SER A 423 30.06 -13.19 27.46
C SER A 423 29.69 -12.99 25.97
N GLY A 424 28.39 -13.08 25.66
CA GLY A 424 27.87 -12.65 24.36
C GLY A 424 28.24 -11.19 24.04
N PRO A 425 28.33 -10.82 22.75
CA PRO A 425 28.76 -9.48 22.38
C PRO A 425 27.73 -8.45 22.89
N GLN A 426 28.16 -7.62 23.85
CA GLN A 426 27.53 -6.33 24.07
C GLN A 426 27.79 -5.50 22.81
N TYR A 427 26.75 -5.31 22.01
CA TYR A 427 26.77 -4.32 20.94
C TYR A 427 26.79 -2.94 21.59
N SER A 428 27.96 -2.32 21.65
CA SER A 428 28.05 -0.88 21.94
C SER A 428 27.35 -0.12 20.82
N ASN A 429 26.48 0.83 21.18
CA ASN A 429 25.87 1.83 20.29
C ASN A 429 26.95 2.64 19.56
N GLY A 430 27.51 2.06 18.51
CA GLY A 430 28.39 2.72 17.56
C GLY A 430 27.54 3.24 16.42
N VAL A 431 27.43 4.57 16.33
CA VAL A 431 26.85 5.30 15.21
C VAL A 431 27.65 4.97 13.94
N VAL A 432 27.29 3.89 13.26
CA VAL A 432 27.74 3.60 11.89
C VAL A 432 26.58 3.97 10.98
N THR A 433 26.54 5.25 10.62
CA THR A 433 25.66 5.73 9.56
C THR A 433 26.14 5.13 8.24
N ASN A 434 25.26 4.43 7.52
CA ASN A 434 25.46 4.14 6.10
C ASN A 434 25.40 5.47 5.33
N GLY A 435 26.51 6.21 5.36
CA GLY A 435 26.91 7.16 4.32
C GLY A 435 25.98 8.32 3.98
N HIS A 436 25.41 9.05 4.94
CA HIS A 436 24.89 10.40 4.70
C HIS A 436 25.13 11.30 5.92
N THR A 437 26.04 12.26 5.79
CA THR A 437 26.16 13.39 6.72
C THR A 437 25.42 14.56 6.09
N ASP A 438 24.28 14.94 6.66
CA ASP A 438 23.74 16.28 6.45
C ASP A 438 23.66 17.01 7.79
N LYS A 439 24.20 18.23 7.79
CA LYS A 439 24.31 19.10 8.96
C LYS A 439 22.96 19.79 9.18
N GLY A 440 22.05 19.12 9.87
CA GLY A 440 20.92 19.73 10.57
C GLY A 440 21.23 19.83 12.06
N SER A 441 20.82 20.93 12.71
CA SER A 441 21.14 21.34 14.10
C SER A 441 21.33 20.21 15.12
N GLU A 442 22.24 20.37 16.09
CA GLU A 442 22.53 19.42 17.21
C GLU A 442 21.31 18.86 17.97
N VAL A 443 20.12 19.47 17.85
CA VAL A 443 18.85 18.98 18.42
C VAL A 443 18.27 17.78 17.64
N ALA A 444 18.66 17.57 16.38
CA ALA A 444 18.04 16.60 15.46
C ALA A 444 18.69 15.21 15.49
N SER A 445 19.79 14.97 16.19
CA SER A 445 20.57 13.73 16.06
C SER A 445 20.32 12.64 17.11
N ASN A 446 19.29 12.77 17.96
CA ASN A 446 19.02 11.82 19.06
C ASN A 446 17.56 11.80 19.56
N ILE A 447 16.59 12.18 18.72
CA ILE A 447 15.17 12.25 19.13
C ILE A 447 14.64 10.86 19.47
N THR A 448 14.91 9.86 18.64
CA THR A 448 14.50 8.48 18.94
C THR A 448 15.06 8.04 20.28
N GLU A 449 16.35 8.29 20.54
CA GLU A 449 17.02 7.92 21.79
C GLU A 449 16.37 8.60 23.00
N GLN A 450 16.09 9.90 22.92
CA GLN A 450 15.42 10.65 23.99
C GLN A 450 14.01 10.10 24.29
N LEU A 451 13.22 9.80 23.27
CA LEU A 451 11.88 9.24 23.43
C LEU A 451 11.94 7.83 24.04
N VAL A 452 12.89 7.00 23.59
CA VAL A 452 13.10 5.64 24.11
C VAL A 452 13.53 5.68 25.57
N ASN A 453 14.51 6.52 25.92
CA ASN A 453 14.97 6.66 27.30
C ASN A 453 13.87 7.16 28.22
N PHE A 454 13.08 8.15 27.76
CA PHE A 454 11.90 8.60 28.50
C PHE A 454 10.93 7.44 28.81
N VAL A 455 10.62 6.58 27.84
CA VAL A 455 9.74 5.42 28.08
C VAL A 455 10.35 4.45 29.10
N VAL A 456 11.64 4.13 28.97
CA VAL A 456 12.34 3.18 29.84
C VAL A 456 12.43 3.72 31.27
N ASP A 457 12.80 4.98 31.43
CA ASP A 457 13.09 5.61 32.72
C ASP A 457 11.82 6.00 33.50
N PHE A 458 10.71 6.29 32.82
CA PHE A 458 9.48 6.76 33.47
C PHE A 458 8.83 5.69 34.38
N THR A 459 8.77 5.89 35.68
CA THR A 459 8.28 4.87 36.62
C THR A 459 6.80 5.07 37.02
N PRO A 460 6.16 4.07 37.64
CA PRO A 460 4.81 4.26 38.18
C PRO A 460 4.68 5.37 39.24
N ASP A 461 5.78 5.70 39.93
CA ASP A 461 5.84 6.79 40.92
C ASP A 461 5.82 8.17 40.26
N ASP A 462 6.20 8.26 38.99
CA ASP A 462 6.19 9.51 38.20
C ASP A 462 4.77 9.87 37.71
N VAL A 463 3.80 8.95 37.85
CA VAL A 463 2.39 9.20 37.48
C VAL A 463 1.73 10.11 38.52
N THR A 464 1.72 11.41 38.22
CA THR A 464 1.13 12.45 39.07
C THR A 464 -0.37 12.27 39.29
N LEU A 465 -0.92 12.90 40.33
CA LEU A 465 -2.37 12.90 40.60
C LEU A 465 -3.19 13.47 39.45
N GLU A 466 -2.64 14.45 38.72
CA GLU A 466 -3.27 15.04 37.55
C GLU A 466 -3.38 14.05 36.40
N LEU A 467 -2.31 13.31 36.10
CA LEU A 467 -2.32 12.23 35.11
C LEU A 467 -3.32 11.14 35.49
N ARG A 468 -3.36 10.75 36.78
CA ARG A 468 -4.33 9.75 37.27
C ARG A 468 -5.77 10.22 37.11
N ALA A 469 -6.06 11.48 37.45
CA ALA A 469 -7.39 12.07 37.27
C ALA A 469 -7.79 12.13 35.79
N LYS A 470 -6.84 12.45 34.90
CA LYS A 470 -7.08 12.43 33.46
C LYS A 470 -7.38 11.02 32.95
N PHE A 471 -6.57 10.03 33.32
CA PHE A 471 -6.81 8.63 32.90
C PHE A 471 -8.10 8.06 33.46
N SER A 472 -8.51 8.43 34.66
CA SER A 472 -9.80 8.07 35.22
C SER A 472 -10.96 8.43 34.28
N GLN A 473 -10.93 9.64 33.70
CA GLN A 473 -11.92 10.09 32.72
C GLN A 473 -11.78 9.39 31.36
N LEU A 474 -10.56 9.33 30.82
CA LEU A 474 -10.28 8.73 29.51
C LEU A 474 -10.63 7.23 29.47
N LEU A 475 -10.36 6.50 30.55
CA LEU A 475 -10.66 5.07 30.65
C LEU A 475 -12.18 4.82 30.72
N LEU A 476 -12.92 5.61 31.49
CA LEU A 476 -14.38 5.46 31.55
C LEU A 476 -15.01 5.70 30.18
N ASP A 477 -14.55 6.74 29.47
CA ASP A 477 -15.00 7.05 28.11
C ASP A 477 -14.68 5.90 27.14
N TYR A 478 -13.43 5.45 27.11
CA TYR A 478 -12.96 4.37 26.26
C TYR A 478 -13.72 3.06 26.49
N ILE A 479 -13.98 2.69 27.75
CA ILE A 479 -14.71 1.45 28.07
C ILE A 479 -16.15 1.53 27.54
N GLY A 480 -16.82 2.67 27.73
CA GLY A 480 -18.16 2.90 27.17
C GLY A 480 -18.18 2.77 25.65
N MET A 481 -17.18 3.37 24.99
CA MET A 481 -16.97 3.27 23.54
C MET A 481 -16.73 1.84 23.07
N ALA A 482 -15.83 1.11 23.71
CA ALA A 482 -15.49 -0.25 23.32
C ALA A 482 -16.69 -1.21 23.51
N VAL A 483 -17.42 -1.09 24.64
CA VAL A 483 -18.62 -1.91 24.89
C VAL A 483 -19.68 -1.63 23.84
N SER A 484 -20.03 -0.36 23.64
CA SER A 484 -21.07 0.05 22.70
C SER A 484 -20.69 -0.26 21.24
N GLY A 485 -19.44 0.06 20.88
CA GLY A 485 -18.85 -0.23 19.57
C GLY A 485 -18.68 -1.71 19.26
N SER A 486 -18.79 -2.60 20.24
CA SER A 486 -18.79 -4.05 20.01
C SER A 486 -20.15 -4.61 19.57
N LYS A 487 -21.23 -3.84 19.74
CA LYS A 487 -22.63 -4.29 19.53
C LYS A 487 -23.47 -3.41 18.61
N ILE A 488 -23.35 -2.09 18.72
CA ILE A 488 -24.29 -1.16 18.09
C ILE A 488 -23.95 -0.88 16.63
N PRO A 489 -22.69 -0.54 16.28
CA PRO A 489 -22.36 -0.21 14.89
C PRO A 489 -22.45 -1.41 13.96
N GLU A 490 -22.83 -1.12 12.72
CA GLU A 490 -22.93 -2.08 11.63
C GLU A 490 -21.57 -2.72 11.28
N SER A 491 -20.46 -2.07 11.64
CA SER A 491 -19.10 -2.55 11.41
C SER A 491 -18.65 -3.66 12.37
N SER A 492 -19.29 -3.82 13.53
CA SER A 492 -18.78 -4.67 14.62
C SER A 492 -18.76 -6.15 14.23
N ILE A 493 -19.86 -6.67 13.66
CA ILE A 493 -19.97 -8.09 13.29
C ILE A 493 -18.98 -8.46 12.17
N PRO A 494 -18.86 -7.70 11.06
CA PRO A 494 -17.83 -7.94 10.05
C PRO A 494 -16.41 -7.98 10.63
N PHE A 495 -16.05 -7.05 11.51
CA PHE A 495 -14.72 -7.03 12.14
C PHE A 495 -14.49 -8.28 13.00
N GLN A 496 -15.45 -8.64 13.85
CA GLN A 496 -15.36 -9.83 14.70
C GLN A 496 -15.24 -11.11 13.87
N ARG A 497 -15.99 -11.24 12.76
CA ARG A 497 -15.91 -12.40 11.86
C ARG A 497 -14.54 -12.48 11.18
N ALA A 498 -14.02 -11.36 10.67
CA ALA A 498 -12.72 -11.32 10.01
C ALA A 498 -11.59 -11.69 10.98
N VAL A 499 -11.61 -11.17 12.21
CA VAL A 499 -10.59 -11.49 13.21
C VAL A 499 -10.70 -12.92 13.72
N LYS A 500 -11.93 -13.42 13.95
CA LYS A 500 -12.14 -14.83 14.31
C LYS A 500 -11.63 -15.77 13.21
N ALA A 501 -11.83 -15.41 11.94
CA ALA A 501 -11.22 -16.13 10.83
C ALA A 501 -9.71 -16.11 10.99
N MET A 502 -9.05 -14.95 11.06
CA MET A 502 -7.58 -14.86 11.20
C MET A 502 -7.01 -15.62 12.42
N SER A 503 -7.77 -15.76 13.52
CA SER A 503 -7.30 -16.50 14.70
C SER A 503 -7.30 -18.02 14.56
N HIS A 504 -8.02 -18.57 13.56
CA HIS A 504 -8.29 -19.96 13.10
C HIS A 504 -8.29 -21.16 14.08
N THR A 505 -7.65 -21.13 15.25
CA THR A 505 -7.67 -22.15 16.32
C THR A 505 -7.10 -21.67 17.67
N SER A 506 -6.57 -20.44 17.77
CA SER A 506 -5.85 -19.98 18.96
C SER A 506 -6.80 -19.46 20.04
N LEU A 507 -6.97 -20.23 21.12
CA LEU A 507 -7.53 -19.71 22.37
C LEU A 507 -6.55 -18.69 22.94
N GLY A 508 -6.95 -17.42 22.97
CA GLY A 508 -6.17 -16.39 23.67
C GLY A 508 -6.78 -16.02 25.01
N ASN A 509 -6.00 -15.27 25.78
CA ASN A 509 -6.29 -14.89 27.15
C ASN A 509 -6.62 -13.41 27.33
N ALA A 510 -6.59 -12.60 26.27
CA ALA A 510 -6.99 -11.19 26.30
C ALA A 510 -8.46 -11.01 25.94
N THR A 511 -9.15 -10.16 26.67
CA THR A 511 -10.58 -9.89 26.59
C THR A 511 -10.87 -8.94 25.43
N VAL A 512 -11.86 -9.33 24.62
CA VAL A 512 -12.50 -8.43 23.67
C VAL A 512 -13.67 -7.76 24.39
N ILE A 513 -13.50 -6.49 24.75
CA ILE A 513 -14.42 -5.69 25.56
C ILE A 513 -15.82 -5.68 24.92
N GLY A 514 -16.85 -5.91 25.73
CA GLY A 514 -18.24 -5.98 25.28
C GLY A 514 -18.62 -7.31 24.61
N THR A 515 -17.77 -8.34 24.67
CA THR A 515 -18.07 -9.66 24.10
C THR A 515 -17.80 -10.80 25.07
N ASP A 516 -18.22 -12.01 24.70
CA ASP A 516 -18.11 -13.24 25.50
C ASP A 516 -16.82 -14.04 25.24
N PHE A 517 -16.01 -13.61 24.27
CA PHE A 517 -14.84 -14.35 23.82
C PHE A 517 -13.53 -13.60 24.10
N ARG A 518 -12.46 -14.38 24.12
CA ARG A 518 -11.07 -13.93 24.27
C ARG A 518 -10.27 -14.29 23.03
N LEU A 519 -9.23 -13.52 22.77
CA LEU A 519 -8.33 -13.68 21.63
C LEU A 519 -6.88 -13.48 22.07
N PRO A 520 -5.91 -13.88 21.23
CA PRO A 520 -4.52 -13.48 21.42
C PRO A 520 -4.43 -11.94 21.57
N PRO A 521 -3.51 -11.41 22.39
CA PRO A 521 -3.54 -10.01 22.80
C PRO A 521 -3.51 -9.03 21.62
N HIS A 522 -2.75 -9.32 20.56
CA HIS A 522 -2.71 -8.50 19.34
C HIS A 522 -4.07 -8.43 18.61
N TYR A 523 -4.84 -9.52 18.59
CA TYR A 523 -6.18 -9.53 17.99
C TYR A 523 -7.26 -8.96 18.92
N ALA A 524 -7.11 -9.15 20.24
CA ALA A 524 -7.98 -8.48 21.21
C ALA A 524 -7.80 -6.95 21.14
N ALA A 525 -6.56 -6.47 21.08
CA ALA A 525 -6.23 -5.07 20.88
C ALA A 525 -6.78 -4.53 19.55
N LEU A 526 -6.72 -5.33 18.47
CA LEU A 526 -7.32 -4.97 17.17
C LEU A 526 -8.81 -4.68 17.32
N LEU A 527 -9.57 -5.64 17.87
CA LEU A 527 -11.02 -5.47 18.00
C LEU A 527 -11.38 -4.38 18.99
N ASN A 528 -10.68 -4.30 20.13
CA ASN A 528 -10.95 -3.27 21.13
C ASN A 528 -10.72 -1.86 20.58
N GLY A 529 -9.63 -1.64 19.83
CA GLY A 529 -9.37 -0.35 19.18
C GLY A 529 -10.39 -0.04 18.08
N ALA A 530 -10.75 -1.05 17.28
CA ALA A 530 -11.75 -0.88 16.23
C ALA A 530 -13.15 -0.59 16.79
N HIS A 531 -13.57 -1.28 17.85
CA HIS A 531 -14.83 -1.05 18.53
C HIS A 531 -14.85 0.35 19.16
N ALA A 532 -13.82 0.72 19.92
CA ALA A 532 -13.75 2.01 20.59
C ALA A 532 -13.79 3.19 19.59
N HIS A 533 -13.27 3.02 18.38
CA HIS A 533 -13.26 4.05 17.35
C HIS A 533 -14.47 4.01 16.38
N SER A 534 -15.40 3.06 16.57
CA SER A 534 -16.51 2.86 15.63
C SER A 534 -17.58 3.94 15.69
N LEU A 535 -17.76 4.56 16.86
CA LEU A 535 -18.76 5.61 17.07
C LEU A 535 -18.25 7.02 16.74
N ASP A 536 -16.96 7.18 16.42
CA ASP A 536 -16.29 8.48 16.32
C ASP A 536 -16.58 9.41 17.52
N PHE A 537 -16.76 8.80 18.69
CA PHE A 537 -17.22 9.46 19.91
C PHE A 537 -16.18 9.35 21.04
N ASP A 538 -15.02 8.81 20.70
CA ASP A 538 -13.82 8.65 21.51
C ASP A 538 -13.04 9.96 21.71
N ASP A 539 -12.02 9.90 22.56
CA ASP A 539 -11.13 11.02 22.90
C ASP A 539 -10.45 11.64 21.67
N THR A 540 -10.01 12.88 21.78
CA THR A 540 -9.39 13.60 20.67
C THR A 540 -8.37 14.62 21.16
N HIS A 541 -7.25 14.75 20.45
CA HIS A 541 -6.26 15.77 20.71
C HIS A 541 -6.23 16.75 19.53
N ILE A 542 -6.90 17.90 19.69
CA ILE A 542 -7.21 18.82 18.59
C ILE A 542 -5.95 19.35 17.88
N GLU A 543 -4.91 19.73 18.66
CA GLU A 543 -3.65 20.25 18.12
C GLU A 543 -2.89 19.18 17.30
N ALA A 544 -3.06 17.90 17.66
CA ALA A 544 -2.39 16.78 17.01
C ALA A 544 -3.22 16.16 15.88
N VAL A 545 -4.49 16.55 15.78
CA VAL A 545 -5.50 16.02 14.86
C VAL A 545 -5.54 14.49 14.89
N LEU A 546 -5.68 13.91 16.08
CA LEU A 546 -5.70 12.45 16.28
C LEU A 546 -6.51 12.01 17.50
N HIS A 547 -6.70 10.69 17.61
CA HIS A 547 -7.36 10.00 18.71
C HIS A 547 -6.37 9.09 19.45
N PRO A 548 -5.76 9.53 20.56
CA PRO A 548 -4.67 8.79 21.17
C PRO A 548 -5.15 7.51 21.88
N GLY A 549 -6.29 7.56 22.55
CA GLY A 549 -6.74 6.49 23.45
C GLY A 549 -7.08 5.19 22.75
N VAL A 550 -7.75 5.27 21.61
CA VAL A 550 -8.20 4.09 20.85
C VAL A 550 -7.08 3.19 20.36
N THR A 551 -5.84 3.67 20.29
CA THR A 551 -4.67 2.83 19.96
C THR A 551 -3.92 2.41 21.22
N VAL A 552 -3.62 3.38 22.10
CA VAL A 552 -2.79 3.17 23.29
C VAL A 552 -3.49 2.33 24.34
N ILE A 553 -4.75 2.67 24.70
CA ILE A 553 -5.51 1.95 25.72
C ILE A 553 -5.78 0.52 25.27
N SER A 554 -6.09 0.30 23.99
CA SER A 554 -6.35 -1.04 23.44
C SER A 554 -5.14 -1.95 23.54
N ALA A 555 -3.96 -1.44 23.18
CA ALA A 555 -2.71 -2.17 23.30
C ALA A 555 -2.35 -2.44 24.77
N ALA A 556 -2.44 -1.41 25.62
CA ALA A 556 -2.08 -1.50 27.03
C ALA A 556 -3.01 -2.45 27.80
N PHE A 557 -4.33 -2.44 27.57
CA PHE A 557 -5.24 -3.36 28.25
C PHE A 557 -4.96 -4.81 27.85
N ALA A 558 -4.78 -5.07 26.55
CA ALA A 558 -4.51 -6.41 26.06
C ALA A 558 -3.20 -6.96 26.63
N GLU A 559 -2.14 -6.15 26.70
CA GLU A 559 -0.88 -6.57 27.31
C GLU A 559 -1.03 -6.74 28.84
N ALA A 560 -1.58 -5.73 29.54
CA ALA A 560 -1.70 -5.72 31.00
C ALA A 560 -2.56 -6.87 31.55
N GLU A 561 -3.63 -7.28 30.86
CA GLU A 561 -4.42 -8.46 31.25
C GLU A 561 -3.57 -9.73 31.12
N THR A 562 -2.81 -9.87 30.02
CA THR A 562 -2.02 -11.08 29.78
C THR A 562 -0.78 -11.21 30.64
N SER A 563 -0.21 -10.08 31.08
CA SER A 563 0.93 -10.01 31.99
C SER A 563 0.52 -9.89 33.46
N SER A 564 -0.79 -9.83 33.77
CA SER A 564 -1.34 -9.59 35.11
C SER A 564 -0.71 -8.36 35.79
N SER A 565 -0.55 -7.27 35.03
CA SER A 565 0.12 -6.05 35.50
C SER A 565 -0.67 -5.33 36.59
N ARG A 566 0.06 -4.64 37.48
CA ARG A 566 -0.54 -3.72 38.44
C ARG A 566 -1.15 -2.52 37.71
N VAL A 567 -2.19 -1.92 38.29
CA VAL A 567 -2.80 -0.71 37.73
C VAL A 567 -1.78 0.44 37.65
N ASP A 568 -0.87 0.57 38.61
CA ASP A 568 0.17 1.61 38.54
C ASP A 568 1.10 1.44 37.31
N ASP A 569 1.51 0.21 37.00
CA ASP A 569 2.32 -0.08 35.81
C ASP A 569 1.52 0.20 34.52
N PHE A 570 0.23 -0.13 34.52
CA PHE A 570 -0.69 0.19 33.43
C PHE A 570 -0.82 1.70 33.22
N LEU A 571 -0.98 2.49 34.29
CA LEU A 571 -1.06 3.95 34.19
C LEU A 571 0.26 4.57 33.71
N ALA A 572 1.41 4.02 34.11
CA ALA A 572 2.71 4.44 33.58
C ALA A 572 2.82 4.17 32.07
N ALA A 573 2.36 3.00 31.61
CA ALA A 573 2.31 2.65 30.20
C ALA A 573 1.37 3.55 29.39
N LEU A 574 0.21 3.92 29.95
CA LEU A 574 -0.68 4.89 29.33
C LEU A 574 -0.03 6.27 29.25
N ALA A 575 0.63 6.74 30.31
CA ALA A 575 1.31 8.04 30.35
C ALA A 575 2.30 8.19 29.20
N VAL A 576 3.25 7.25 29.08
CA VAL A 576 4.27 7.32 28.03
C VAL A 576 3.69 7.12 26.63
N GLY A 577 2.70 6.22 26.47
CA GLY A 577 2.08 5.93 25.18
C GLY A 577 1.24 7.09 24.64
N TYR A 578 0.42 7.71 25.49
CA TYR A 578 -0.34 8.91 25.14
C TYR A 578 0.60 10.07 24.82
N GLU A 579 1.61 10.30 25.65
CA GLU A 579 2.51 11.44 25.49
C GLU A 579 3.25 11.37 24.15
N LEU A 580 3.81 10.21 23.81
CA LEU A 580 4.46 10.01 22.50
C LEU A 580 3.48 10.21 21.35
N THR A 581 2.27 9.64 21.43
CA THR A 581 1.25 9.76 20.37
C THR A 581 0.90 11.23 20.12
N CYS A 582 0.57 11.97 21.18
CA CYS A 582 0.18 13.36 21.09
C CYS A 582 1.33 14.22 20.57
N ARG A 583 2.54 14.08 21.12
CA ARG A 583 3.72 14.84 20.66
C ARG A 583 4.06 14.57 19.20
N LEU A 584 4.00 13.31 18.77
CA LEU A 584 4.21 12.95 17.35
C LEU A 584 3.21 13.67 16.45
N GLY A 585 1.92 13.62 16.79
CA GLY A 585 0.88 14.30 16.02
C GLY A 585 1.06 15.83 16.00
N VAL A 586 1.40 16.44 17.13
CA VAL A 586 1.70 17.89 17.21
C VAL A 586 2.93 18.26 16.37
N ALA A 587 3.97 17.42 16.35
CA ALA A 587 5.19 17.66 15.61
C ALA A 587 4.99 17.54 14.09
N VAL A 588 4.24 16.55 13.62
CA VAL A 588 3.97 16.36 12.17
C VAL A 588 2.85 17.28 11.65
N GLY A 589 2.00 17.77 12.55
CA GLY A 589 0.87 18.62 12.22
C GLY A 589 -0.13 17.95 11.28
N SER A 590 -0.84 18.76 10.49
CA SER A 590 -1.91 18.30 9.58
C SER A 590 -1.44 18.06 8.15
N THR A 591 -0.14 18.14 7.86
CA THR A 591 0.36 17.96 6.47
C THR A 591 0.22 16.52 5.99
N GLY A 592 0.33 15.53 6.90
CA GLY A 592 0.09 14.12 6.61
C GLY A 592 -1.33 13.85 6.10
N TYR A 593 -2.33 14.57 6.60
CA TYR A 593 -3.71 14.50 6.13
C TYR A 593 -3.82 14.88 4.65
N LYS A 594 -3.11 15.94 4.22
CA LYS A 594 -3.06 16.36 2.81
C LYS A 594 -2.43 15.31 1.90
N ARG A 595 -1.57 14.44 2.45
CA ARG A 595 -0.96 13.29 1.76
C ARG A 595 -1.82 12.02 1.83
N GLY A 596 -2.99 12.09 2.49
CA GLY A 596 -3.92 10.97 2.62
C GLY A 596 -3.65 10.06 3.81
N PHE A 597 -2.86 10.48 4.80
CA PHE A 597 -2.57 9.68 5.99
C PHE A 597 -3.36 10.11 7.23
N HIS A 598 -3.83 9.12 7.98
CA HIS A 598 -4.56 9.29 9.22
C HIS A 598 -3.63 9.27 10.44
N ASN A 599 -3.39 10.43 11.06
CA ASN A 599 -2.44 10.58 12.19
C ASN A 599 -2.73 9.66 13.37
N THR A 600 -4.01 9.37 13.65
CA THR A 600 -4.42 8.43 14.70
C THR A 600 -3.67 7.11 14.66
N SER A 601 -3.53 6.50 13.48
CA SER A 601 -2.84 5.22 13.37
C SER A 601 -1.34 5.37 13.08
N THR A 602 -0.95 6.38 12.29
CA THR A 602 0.47 6.57 11.95
C THR A 602 1.29 7.06 13.14
N CYS A 603 0.73 7.87 14.03
CA CYS A 603 1.34 8.26 15.31
C CYS A 603 1.06 7.23 16.40
N GLY A 604 -0.19 6.73 16.47
CA GLY A 604 -0.65 5.85 17.55
C GLY A 604 0.11 4.53 17.66
N ILE A 605 0.65 4.00 16.56
CA ILE A 605 1.47 2.79 16.59
C ILE A 605 2.70 2.94 17.50
N PHE A 606 3.37 4.10 17.49
CA PHE A 606 4.54 4.34 18.34
C PHE A 606 4.15 4.44 19.81
N GLY A 607 3.00 5.08 20.11
CA GLY A 607 2.46 5.11 21.46
C GLY A 607 2.07 3.73 21.98
N ALA A 608 1.47 2.87 21.13
CA ALA A 608 1.16 1.50 21.50
C ALA A 608 2.42 0.65 21.71
N VAL A 609 3.47 0.81 20.89
CA VAL A 609 4.76 0.15 21.11
C VAL A 609 5.39 0.61 22.42
N ALA A 610 5.33 1.90 22.74
CA ALA A 610 5.82 2.44 24.00
C ALA A 610 5.05 1.85 25.20
N ALA A 611 3.72 1.77 25.13
CA ALA A 611 2.90 1.20 26.19
C ALA A 611 3.17 -0.31 26.40
N ILE A 612 3.22 -1.10 25.32
CA ILE A 612 3.55 -2.53 25.40
C ILE A 612 4.98 -2.71 25.93
N GLY A 613 5.94 -1.96 25.39
CA GLY A 613 7.34 -2.02 25.81
C GLY A 613 7.52 -1.65 27.28
N LYS A 614 6.73 -0.70 27.78
CA LYS A 614 6.72 -0.34 29.20
C LYS A 614 6.21 -1.47 30.09
N LEU A 615 5.09 -2.09 29.72
CA LEU A 615 4.51 -3.22 30.46
C LEU A 615 5.43 -4.44 30.44
N ARG A 616 6.12 -4.69 29.33
CA ARG A 616 7.13 -5.77 29.19
C ARG A 616 8.49 -5.46 29.80
N LYS A 617 8.72 -4.21 30.22
CA LYS A 617 10.00 -3.74 30.77
C LYS A 617 11.17 -3.94 29.79
N LEU A 618 10.94 -3.63 28.52
CA LEU A 618 11.97 -3.70 27.49
C LEU A 618 13.12 -2.74 27.79
N ASP A 619 14.33 -3.14 27.45
CA ASP A 619 15.47 -2.22 27.47
C ASP A 619 15.42 -1.23 26.30
N ALA A 620 16.20 -0.15 26.41
CA ALA A 620 16.24 0.91 25.42
C ALA A 620 16.59 0.40 24.01
N SER A 621 17.52 -0.55 23.92
CA SER A 621 17.93 -1.14 22.65
C SER A 621 16.76 -1.84 21.97
N THR A 622 16.06 -2.73 22.68
CA THR A 622 14.94 -3.51 22.16
C THR A 622 13.76 -2.60 21.79
N LEU A 623 13.45 -1.60 22.64
CA LEU A 623 12.39 -0.63 22.34
C LEU A 623 12.71 0.21 21.10
N GLN A 624 13.96 0.61 20.91
CA GLN A 624 14.41 1.29 19.70
C GLN A 624 14.24 0.42 18.45
N GLN A 625 14.61 -0.88 18.52
CA GLN A 625 14.36 -1.81 17.41
C GLN A 625 12.86 -1.92 17.11
N ALA A 626 12.01 -1.98 18.15
CA ALA A 626 10.56 -2.04 17.98
C ALA A 626 10.02 -0.77 17.30
N PHE A 627 10.50 0.43 17.65
CA PHE A 627 10.17 1.66 16.91
C PHE A 627 10.64 1.59 15.45
N GLY A 628 11.82 1.00 15.22
CA GLY A 628 12.38 0.73 13.90
C GLY A 628 11.49 -0.12 13.01
N VAL A 629 10.88 -1.18 13.56
CA VAL A 629 9.92 -2.04 12.86
C VAL A 629 8.57 -1.33 12.71
N ALA A 630 8.09 -0.67 13.77
CA ALA A 630 6.82 0.05 13.78
C ALA A 630 6.72 1.13 12.69
N LEU A 631 7.81 1.82 12.38
CA LEU A 631 7.85 2.77 11.26
C LEU A 631 7.38 2.14 9.94
N SER A 632 7.76 0.88 9.67
CA SER A 632 7.35 0.17 8.46
C SER A 632 5.88 -0.26 8.46
N MET A 633 5.21 -0.16 9.61
CA MET A 633 3.82 -0.55 9.82
C MET A 633 2.90 0.65 10.09
N ALA A 634 3.46 1.86 10.18
CA ALA A 634 2.71 3.11 10.35
C ALA A 634 1.87 3.40 9.10
N ALA A 635 0.58 3.05 9.14
CA ALA A 635 -0.32 3.17 8.00
C ALA A 635 -1.69 3.72 8.41
N GLY A 636 -2.49 4.10 7.42
CA GLY A 636 -3.86 4.58 7.62
C GLY A 636 -4.28 5.50 6.48
N SER A 637 -4.96 4.96 5.47
CA SER A 637 -5.37 5.72 4.29
C SER A 637 -6.68 6.46 4.54
N MET A 638 -6.69 7.77 4.31
CA MET A 638 -7.89 8.61 4.42
C MET A 638 -8.88 8.44 3.26
N GLN A 639 -8.62 7.52 2.32
CA GLN A 639 -9.52 7.24 1.20
C GLN A 639 -10.93 6.80 1.64
N TYR A 640 -11.11 6.43 2.92
CA TYR A 640 -12.43 6.15 3.48
C TYR A 640 -13.43 7.31 3.37
N LEU A 641 -12.94 8.54 3.19
CA LEU A 641 -13.78 9.72 2.98
C LEU A 641 -14.57 9.65 1.66
N GLU A 642 -14.14 8.85 0.69
CA GLU A 642 -14.79 8.73 -0.61
C GLU A 642 -16.17 8.05 -0.52
N ASN A 643 -16.32 7.08 0.37
CA ASN A 643 -17.51 6.23 0.45
C ASN A 643 -17.94 5.87 1.87
N GLY A 644 -17.41 6.56 2.88
CA GLY A 644 -17.73 6.29 4.29
C GLY A 644 -17.27 4.91 4.76
N SER A 645 -16.18 4.35 4.21
CA SER A 645 -15.78 2.99 4.53
C SER A 645 -15.25 2.80 5.96
N TRP A 646 -15.53 1.63 6.54
CA TRP A 646 -15.20 1.37 7.94
C TRP A 646 -13.70 1.14 8.22
N ASN A 647 -12.82 1.17 7.22
CA ASN A 647 -11.38 1.07 7.50
C ASN A 647 -10.89 2.24 8.36
N LYS A 648 -11.55 3.42 8.35
CA LYS A 648 -11.35 4.46 9.37
C LYS A 648 -11.41 3.89 10.78
N ARG A 649 -12.49 3.15 11.07
CA ARG A 649 -12.75 2.51 12.37
C ARG A 649 -11.68 1.47 12.69
N LEU A 650 -11.17 0.75 11.68
CA LEU A 650 -10.10 -0.26 11.84
C LEU A 650 -8.72 0.32 12.10
N HIS A 651 -8.41 1.53 11.62
CA HIS A 651 -7.06 2.11 11.67
C HIS A 651 -6.36 2.01 13.04
N PRO A 652 -6.96 2.46 14.17
CA PRO A 652 -6.30 2.34 15.47
C PRO A 652 -6.15 0.88 15.93
N GLY A 653 -7.13 0.02 15.64
CA GLY A 653 -7.03 -1.42 15.93
C GLY A 653 -5.89 -2.09 15.16
N LEU A 654 -5.73 -1.77 13.88
CA LEU A 654 -4.61 -2.26 13.06
C LEU A 654 -3.27 -1.77 13.59
N ALA A 655 -3.19 -0.50 14.03
CA ALA A 655 -1.99 0.05 14.65
C ALA A 655 -1.66 -0.66 15.97
N ALA A 656 -2.65 -0.87 16.86
CA ALA A 656 -2.45 -1.59 18.12
C ALA A 656 -1.99 -3.03 17.89
N LYS A 657 -2.60 -3.74 16.94
CA LYS A 657 -2.18 -5.09 16.53
C LYS A 657 -0.75 -5.12 15.99
N SER A 658 -0.41 -4.18 15.13
CA SER A 658 0.93 -4.08 14.52
C SER A 658 1.99 -3.70 15.56
N ALA A 659 1.64 -2.97 16.61
CA ALA A 659 2.55 -2.65 17.71
C ALA A 659 2.99 -3.92 18.46
N PHE A 660 2.09 -4.87 18.72
CA PHE A 660 2.47 -6.18 19.27
C PHE A 660 3.44 -6.91 18.37
N GLU A 661 3.19 -6.92 17.06
CA GLU A 661 4.08 -7.58 16.08
C GLU A 661 5.46 -6.92 16.07
N ALA A 662 5.53 -5.59 16.07
CA ALA A 662 6.78 -4.84 16.12
C ALA A 662 7.60 -5.15 17.38
N VAL A 663 6.94 -5.22 18.55
CA VAL A 663 7.59 -5.60 19.81
C VAL A 663 8.07 -7.06 19.76
N ILE A 664 7.24 -7.99 19.31
CA ILE A 664 7.60 -9.41 19.21
C ILE A 664 8.80 -9.62 18.26
N PHE A 665 8.83 -8.91 17.13
CA PHE A 665 9.97 -8.96 16.22
C PHE A 665 11.25 -8.44 16.89
N ALA A 666 11.18 -7.31 17.59
CA ALA A 666 12.32 -6.75 18.29
C ALA A 666 12.84 -7.67 19.40
N GLU A 667 11.96 -8.26 20.22
CA GLU A 667 12.31 -9.23 21.26
C GLU A 667 12.96 -10.50 20.67
N ALA A 668 12.55 -10.90 19.46
CA ALA A 668 13.15 -12.01 18.72
C ALA A 668 14.51 -11.68 18.09
N GLY A 669 14.99 -10.42 18.22
CA GLY A 669 16.27 -9.97 17.67
C GLY A 669 16.21 -9.49 16.23
N VAL A 670 15.01 -9.23 15.68
CA VAL A 670 14.89 -8.56 14.37
C VAL A 670 15.40 -7.13 14.49
N LEU A 671 16.32 -6.77 13.60
CA LEU A 671 16.88 -5.42 13.53
C LEU A 671 15.88 -4.48 12.87
N GLY A 672 15.38 -3.51 13.64
CA GLY A 672 14.59 -2.39 13.17
C GLY A 672 15.46 -1.27 12.57
N SER A 673 14.83 -0.37 11.83
CA SER A 673 15.52 0.80 11.29
C SER A 673 16.07 1.69 12.41
N ALA A 674 17.31 2.18 12.24
CA ALA A 674 17.88 3.19 13.12
C ALA A 674 17.24 4.56 12.84
N LEU A 675 17.14 5.41 13.87
CA LEU A 675 16.53 6.75 13.79
C LEU A 675 15.11 6.73 13.17
N PRO A 676 14.18 5.86 13.63
CA PRO A 676 12.86 5.72 13.03
C PRO A 676 12.00 6.99 13.08
N ILE A 677 12.30 7.95 13.94
CA ILE A 677 11.54 9.21 14.03
C ILE A 677 12.16 10.30 13.15
N GLU A 678 13.43 10.60 13.39
CA GLU A 678 14.16 11.75 12.83
C GLU A 678 15.01 11.42 11.60
N GLY A 679 15.22 10.14 11.28
CA GLY A 679 16.09 9.73 10.18
C GLY A 679 15.59 10.24 8.83
N GLN A 680 16.45 10.17 7.81
CA GLN A 680 16.16 10.64 6.45
C GLN A 680 14.85 10.10 5.87
N PHE A 681 14.53 8.83 6.17
CA PHE A 681 13.27 8.18 5.82
C PHE A 681 12.42 7.86 7.07
N GLY A 682 12.76 8.50 8.19
CA GLY A 682 12.05 8.41 9.45
C GLY A 682 10.68 9.07 9.40
N PHE A 683 9.90 8.85 10.45
CA PHE A 683 8.52 9.26 10.57
C PHE A 683 8.28 10.73 10.22
N LEU A 684 9.10 11.64 10.75
CA LEU A 684 8.93 13.08 10.53
C LEU A 684 9.03 13.46 9.05
N HIS A 685 10.02 12.90 8.34
CA HIS A 685 10.25 13.16 6.92
C HIS A 685 9.23 12.47 6.01
N ALA A 686 8.82 11.26 6.37
CA ALA A 686 7.90 10.47 5.56
C ALA A 686 6.46 11.02 5.62
N TYR A 687 6.00 11.42 6.79
CA TYR A 687 4.59 11.75 7.05
C TYR A 687 4.31 13.25 7.13
N SER A 688 5.34 14.10 7.11
CA SER A 688 5.16 15.55 7.06
C SER A 688 6.07 16.22 6.02
N GLY A 689 5.58 17.33 5.46
CA GLY A 689 6.39 18.25 4.63
C GLY A 689 6.88 19.48 5.40
N ASP A 690 6.39 19.69 6.62
CA ASP A 690 6.66 20.86 7.46
C ASP A 690 6.44 20.45 8.92
N TYR A 691 7.43 19.76 9.51
CA TYR A 691 7.36 19.27 10.89
C TYR A 691 8.19 20.15 11.84
N ASP A 692 7.81 20.15 13.12
CA ASP A 692 8.60 20.76 14.19
C ASP A 692 9.08 19.69 15.17
N ALA A 693 10.31 19.24 14.95
CA ALA A 693 10.96 18.22 15.75
C ALA A 693 11.16 18.63 17.21
N THR A 694 11.24 19.94 17.51
CA THR A 694 11.47 20.42 18.88
C THR A 694 10.31 20.08 19.80
N LYS A 695 9.08 19.99 19.26
CA LYS A 695 7.88 19.64 20.02
C LYS A 695 7.87 18.20 20.55
N LEU A 696 8.72 17.33 20.01
CA LEU A 696 8.85 15.96 20.49
C LEU A 696 9.58 15.86 21.84
N VAL A 697 10.58 16.70 22.07
CA VAL A 697 11.51 16.54 23.20
C VAL A 697 11.48 17.72 24.17
N LYS A 698 11.03 18.90 23.73
CA LYS A 698 10.94 20.08 24.61
C LYS A 698 9.98 19.81 25.76
N GLY A 699 10.49 19.88 26.98
CA GLY A 699 9.72 19.65 28.20
C GLY A 699 9.23 18.21 28.36
N LEU A 700 9.82 17.21 27.68
CA LEU A 700 9.40 15.82 27.77
C LEU A 700 9.50 15.31 29.22
N GLY A 701 8.40 14.75 29.73
CA GLY A 701 8.28 14.27 31.11
C GLY A 701 7.94 15.34 32.16
N SER A 702 7.98 16.62 31.81
CA SER A 702 7.59 17.73 32.71
C SER A 702 6.39 18.53 32.22
N GLU A 703 6.25 18.68 30.91
CA GLU A 703 5.10 19.29 30.23
C GLU A 703 4.38 18.17 29.48
N TRP A 704 3.07 18.01 29.73
CA TRP A 704 2.32 16.87 29.21
C TRP A 704 1.38 17.28 28.10
N SER A 705 1.70 16.92 26.85
CA SER A 705 0.78 17.10 25.73
C SER A 705 -0.51 16.31 25.95
N LEU A 706 -0.43 15.12 26.58
CA LEU A 706 -1.62 14.27 26.77
C LEU A 706 -2.74 14.95 27.57
N LEU A 707 -2.44 15.90 28.45
CA LEU A 707 -3.44 16.56 29.30
C LEU A 707 -4.45 17.37 28.47
N LYS A 708 -4.03 17.84 27.29
CA LYS A 708 -4.86 18.54 26.30
C LYS A 708 -5.81 17.61 25.51
N THR A 709 -5.79 16.30 25.76
CA THR A 709 -6.73 15.37 25.10
C THR A 709 -8.16 15.61 25.62
N ALA A 710 -9.08 16.00 24.77
CA ALA A 710 -10.47 16.26 25.12
C ALA A 710 -11.36 15.01 24.93
N LEU A 711 -12.48 14.98 25.64
CA LEU A 711 -13.55 14.01 25.40
C LEU A 711 -14.62 14.63 24.49
N LYS A 712 -15.24 13.80 23.65
CA LYS A 712 -16.31 14.25 22.75
C LYS A 712 -17.68 14.23 23.46
N PRO A 713 -18.46 15.33 23.43
CA PRO A 713 -19.87 15.36 23.84
C PRO A 713 -20.86 14.86 22.78
N TYR A 714 -20.46 14.85 21.50
CA TYR A 714 -21.27 14.38 20.37
C TYR A 714 -20.55 13.28 19.55
N PRO A 715 -21.26 12.27 19.00
CA PRO A 715 -20.67 11.13 18.29
C PRO A 715 -20.23 11.42 16.85
N ALA A 716 -19.61 12.58 16.60
CA ALA A 716 -19.22 13.03 15.28
C ALA A 716 -17.79 13.59 15.25
N CYS A 717 -17.30 13.92 14.05
CA CYS A 717 -15.98 14.51 13.87
C CYS A 717 -15.82 15.73 14.76
N ARG A 718 -14.71 15.85 15.51
CA ARG A 718 -14.52 16.95 16.49
C ARG A 718 -14.70 18.33 15.86
N MET A 719 -14.37 18.46 14.57
CA MET A 719 -14.48 19.71 13.80
C MET A 719 -15.93 20.18 13.58
N THR A 720 -16.96 19.37 13.85
CA THR A 720 -18.38 19.78 13.74
C THR A 720 -18.98 20.22 15.08
N HIS A 721 -18.28 20.06 16.20
CA HIS A 721 -18.90 20.16 17.54
C HIS A 721 -19.36 21.58 17.88
N GLY A 722 -18.62 22.60 17.45
CA GLY A 722 -19.04 24.00 17.62
C GLY A 722 -20.33 24.28 16.83
N MET A 723 -20.45 23.71 15.63
CA MET A 723 -21.63 23.87 14.77
C MET A 723 -22.85 23.18 15.37
N ILE A 724 -22.68 22.00 15.97
CA ILE A 724 -23.74 21.26 16.68
C ILE A 724 -24.29 22.11 17.84
N GLU A 725 -23.40 22.66 18.68
CA GLU A 725 -23.78 23.49 19.83
C GLU A 725 -24.50 24.77 19.38
N LEU A 726 -23.94 25.50 18.41
CA LEU A 726 -24.53 26.74 17.91
C LEU A 726 -25.86 26.51 17.18
N ALA A 727 -26.01 25.40 16.47
CA ALA A 727 -27.26 25.04 15.81
C ALA A 727 -28.38 24.79 16.83
N ASP A 728 -28.09 24.08 17.91
CA ASP A 728 -29.05 23.83 18.99
C ASP A 728 -29.42 25.12 19.72
N GLN A 729 -28.43 25.97 20.04
CA GLN A 729 -28.64 27.27 20.67
C GLN A 729 -29.54 28.19 19.83
N LEU A 730 -29.28 28.30 18.53
CA LEU A 730 -30.05 29.19 17.65
C LEU A 730 -31.44 28.63 17.31
N ALA A 731 -31.64 27.32 17.49
CA ALA A 731 -32.93 26.67 17.31
C ALA A 731 -33.82 26.69 18.56
N GLU A 732 -33.28 26.98 19.76
CA GLU A 732 -33.99 26.82 21.04
C GLU A 732 -35.38 27.48 21.04
N ASP A 733 -35.49 28.67 20.44
CA ASP A 733 -36.73 29.41 20.32
C ASP A 733 -37.56 29.06 19.06
N THR A 734 -36.99 28.34 18.09
CA THR A 734 -37.62 27.95 16.82
C THR A 734 -36.99 26.68 16.24
N ARG A 735 -37.45 25.50 16.67
CA ARG A 735 -37.06 24.19 16.10
C ARG A 735 -37.82 23.82 14.81
N ASP A 736 -38.53 24.78 14.23
CA ASP A 736 -39.28 24.59 13.00
C ASP A 736 -38.41 24.95 11.77
N GLY A 737 -37.93 23.92 11.07
CA GLY A 737 -37.11 24.08 9.87
C GLY A 737 -37.82 24.69 8.66
N ASP A 738 -39.17 24.71 8.64
CA ASP A 738 -39.95 25.33 7.56
C ASP A 738 -39.84 26.86 7.62
N SER A 739 -39.64 27.40 8.82
CA SER A 739 -39.43 28.83 9.06
C SER A 739 -38.03 29.32 8.65
N VAL A 740 -37.08 28.41 8.36
CA VAL A 740 -35.71 28.76 7.99
C VAL A 740 -35.63 29.02 6.48
N GLU A 741 -35.11 30.18 6.10
CA GLU A 741 -34.79 30.50 4.71
C GLU A 741 -33.38 30.00 4.35
N SER A 742 -32.38 30.33 5.17
CA SER A 742 -31.00 29.88 4.97
C SER A 742 -30.22 29.79 6.28
N ILE A 743 -29.22 28.91 6.30
CA ILE A 743 -28.22 28.81 7.35
C ILE A 743 -26.86 29.02 6.70
N ARG A 744 -26.02 29.89 7.28
CA ARG A 744 -24.65 30.10 6.85
C ARG A 744 -23.70 29.75 7.98
N VAL A 745 -22.68 28.93 7.69
CA VAL A 745 -21.64 28.58 8.66
C VAL A 745 -20.27 29.00 8.13
N LYS A 746 -19.50 29.70 8.96
CA LYS A 746 -18.12 30.12 8.68
C LYS A 746 -17.17 29.21 9.46
N ILE A 747 -16.23 28.59 8.76
CA ILE A 747 -15.29 27.61 9.33
C ILE A 747 -13.87 27.86 8.82
N SER A 748 -12.87 27.32 9.52
CA SER A 748 -11.47 27.41 9.12
C SER A 748 -11.19 26.65 7.80
N ALA A 749 -10.14 27.09 7.09
CA ALA A 749 -9.64 26.39 5.90
C ALA A 749 -9.16 24.96 6.21
N THR A 750 -8.79 24.67 7.46
CA THR A 750 -8.40 23.33 7.91
C THR A 750 -9.61 22.41 8.07
N CYS A 751 -10.73 22.93 8.59
CA CYS A 751 -11.95 22.14 8.80
C CYS A 751 -12.71 21.86 7.49
N PHE A 752 -12.67 22.80 6.55
CA PHE A 752 -13.43 22.71 5.30
C PHE A 752 -13.25 21.41 4.51
N PRO A 753 -12.03 20.95 4.18
CA PRO A 753 -11.88 19.70 3.41
C PRO A 753 -12.36 18.46 4.16
N VAL A 754 -12.39 18.49 5.49
CA VAL A 754 -12.75 17.33 6.31
C VAL A 754 -14.25 17.20 6.50
N VAL A 755 -14.98 18.31 6.70
CA VAL A 755 -16.42 18.28 7.06
C VAL A 755 -17.31 19.21 6.24
N GLY A 756 -16.74 20.19 5.55
CA GLY A 756 -17.46 21.33 4.97
C GLY A 756 -17.57 21.37 3.45
N GLU A 757 -16.85 20.53 2.70
CA GLU A 757 -16.98 20.46 1.24
C GLU A 757 -18.41 20.05 0.81
N PRO A 758 -19.04 20.75 -0.14
CA PRO A 758 -20.42 20.50 -0.57
C PRO A 758 -20.54 19.31 -1.53
N THR A 759 -19.96 18.17 -1.15
CA THR A 759 -20.11 16.92 -1.93
C THR A 759 -21.51 16.32 -1.72
N PRO A 760 -22.07 15.56 -2.68
CA PRO A 760 -23.40 14.95 -2.53
C PRO A 760 -23.55 14.13 -1.23
N ASN A 761 -22.53 13.35 -0.86
CA ASN A 761 -22.56 12.52 0.35
C ASN A 761 -22.39 13.33 1.65
N LYS A 762 -21.84 14.55 1.59
CA LYS A 762 -21.79 15.43 2.76
C LYS A 762 -23.10 16.20 2.94
N ILE A 763 -23.72 16.68 1.87
CA ILE A 763 -25.01 17.38 1.97
C ILE A 763 -26.11 16.38 2.34
N HIS A 764 -26.10 15.20 1.72
CA HIS A 764 -27.04 14.11 1.98
C HIS A 764 -26.31 12.80 2.25
N PRO A 765 -25.82 12.58 3.49
CA PRO A 765 -25.19 11.33 3.89
C PRO A 765 -26.02 10.09 3.56
N GLN A 766 -25.37 9.10 2.98
CA GLN A 766 -26.00 7.82 2.64
C GLN A 766 -25.74 6.74 3.70
N ASN A 767 -24.76 6.96 4.57
CA ASN A 767 -24.41 6.07 5.67
C ASN A 767 -23.95 6.88 6.91
N ILE A 768 -23.78 6.19 8.04
CA ILE A 768 -23.42 6.82 9.32
C ILE A 768 -22.05 7.49 9.27
N VAL A 769 -21.07 6.90 8.57
CA VAL A 769 -19.72 7.48 8.48
C VAL A 769 -19.79 8.80 7.72
N ASP A 770 -20.48 8.87 6.58
CA ASP A 770 -20.70 10.14 5.87
C ASP A 770 -21.32 11.20 6.79
N ALA A 771 -22.30 10.80 7.61
CA ALA A 771 -23.00 11.66 8.55
C ALA A 771 -22.11 12.14 9.72
N GLN A 772 -21.16 11.31 10.18
CA GLN A 772 -20.13 11.68 11.17
C GLN A 772 -19.20 12.78 10.66
N PHE A 773 -18.99 12.85 9.33
CA PHE A 773 -18.10 13.80 8.66
C PHE A 773 -18.86 14.84 7.80
N SER A 774 -20.12 15.12 8.14
CA SER A 774 -20.97 16.10 7.45
C SER A 774 -21.36 17.24 8.37
N VAL A 775 -20.92 18.47 8.07
CA VAL A 775 -21.40 19.65 8.79
C VAL A 775 -22.88 19.93 8.54
N TYR A 776 -23.37 19.61 7.33
CA TYR A 776 -24.75 19.85 6.90
C TYR A 776 -25.74 19.04 7.74
N TYR A 777 -25.50 17.74 7.82
CA TYR A 777 -26.32 16.82 8.59
C TYR A 777 -26.29 17.14 10.08
N GLN A 778 -25.09 17.37 10.63
CA GLN A 778 -24.92 17.64 12.07
C GLN A 778 -25.60 18.94 12.50
N ILE A 779 -25.55 20.00 11.67
CA ILE A 779 -26.31 21.23 11.91
C ILE A 779 -27.81 20.95 11.80
N ALA A 780 -28.27 20.33 10.71
CA ALA A 780 -29.70 20.15 10.46
C ALA A 780 -30.38 19.31 11.55
N VAL A 781 -29.78 18.19 11.96
CA VAL A 781 -30.33 17.34 13.02
C VAL A 781 -30.35 18.06 14.36
N SER A 782 -29.25 18.73 14.72
CA SER A 782 -29.15 19.44 16.01
C SER A 782 -30.09 20.63 16.09
N PHE A 783 -30.33 21.32 14.97
CA PHE A 783 -31.30 22.40 14.88
C PHE A 783 -32.73 21.87 15.12
N LEU A 784 -33.14 20.82 14.41
CA LEU A 784 -34.50 20.27 14.47
C LEU A 784 -34.80 19.54 15.78
N TYR A 785 -33.85 18.77 16.29
CA TYR A 785 -34.09 17.76 17.33
C TYR A 785 -33.25 17.96 18.60
N GLY A 786 -32.35 18.95 18.60
CA GLY A 786 -31.45 19.25 19.71
C GLY A 786 -30.13 18.47 19.63
N SER A 787 -29.13 18.95 20.37
CA SER A 787 -27.78 18.37 20.33
C SER A 787 -27.60 17.16 21.26
N ASN A 788 -28.45 16.98 22.27
CA ASN A 788 -28.31 15.95 23.30
C ASN A 788 -28.99 14.61 22.94
N LEU A 789 -28.72 14.11 21.73
CA LEU A 789 -29.30 12.87 21.20
C LEU A 789 -28.42 11.62 21.45
N GLY A 790 -27.14 11.81 21.75
CA GLY A 790 -26.18 10.71 21.77
C GLY A 790 -26.17 9.96 20.43
N TRP A 791 -26.13 8.63 20.45
CA TRP A 791 -26.09 7.83 19.22
C TRP A 791 -27.39 7.87 18.41
N SER A 792 -28.52 8.25 19.01
CA SER A 792 -29.81 8.33 18.29
C SER A 792 -29.85 9.46 17.26
N VAL A 793 -28.82 10.32 17.21
CA VAL A 793 -28.66 11.31 16.13
C VAL A 793 -28.78 10.64 14.76
N TYR A 794 -28.31 9.39 14.62
CA TYR A 794 -28.32 8.65 13.36
C TYR A 794 -29.66 7.98 13.01
N ASP A 795 -30.63 7.96 13.92
CA ASP A 795 -31.99 7.50 13.61
C ASP A 795 -32.67 8.43 12.58
N TYR A 796 -32.17 9.67 12.47
CA TYR A 796 -32.65 10.69 11.55
C TYR A 796 -31.89 10.72 10.22
N LEU A 797 -31.04 9.73 9.91
CA LEU A 797 -30.23 9.70 8.68
C LEU A 797 -31.07 9.85 7.39
N HIS A 798 -32.29 9.32 7.41
CA HIS A 798 -33.20 9.35 6.25
C HIS A 798 -34.39 10.29 6.43
N ASP A 799 -34.39 11.13 7.48
CA ASP A 799 -35.46 12.07 7.76
C ASP A 799 -35.52 13.16 6.69
N GLU A 800 -36.71 13.35 6.11
CA GLU A 800 -36.92 14.31 5.03
C GLU A 800 -36.75 15.77 5.48
N LYS A 801 -37.09 16.11 6.73
CA LYS A 801 -36.90 17.45 7.27
C LYS A 801 -35.42 17.78 7.39
N VAL A 802 -34.60 16.80 7.78
CA VAL A 802 -33.15 16.95 7.88
C VAL A 802 -32.54 17.22 6.50
N LYS A 803 -32.98 16.50 5.46
CA LYS A 803 -32.52 16.74 4.08
C LYS A 803 -32.89 18.14 3.60
N ILE A 804 -34.16 18.52 3.76
CA ILE A 804 -34.66 19.85 3.36
C ILE A 804 -33.88 20.96 4.06
N LEU A 805 -33.58 20.82 5.34
CA LEU A 805 -32.81 21.83 6.07
C LEU A 805 -31.33 21.81 5.66
N SER A 806 -30.76 20.64 5.34
CA SER A 806 -29.39 20.51 4.85
C SER A 806 -29.17 21.28 3.53
N ASP A 807 -30.16 21.29 2.64
CA ASP A 807 -30.12 22.07 1.38
C ASP A 807 -30.06 23.59 1.60
N LYS A 808 -30.51 24.06 2.76
CA LYS A 808 -30.49 25.48 3.13
C LYS A 808 -29.18 25.92 3.76
N ILE A 809 -28.22 25.00 3.97
CA ILE A 809 -26.95 25.27 4.67
C ILE A 809 -25.85 25.60 3.65
N THR A 810 -25.23 26.77 3.82
CA THR A 810 -24.05 27.19 3.05
C THR A 810 -22.83 27.26 3.96
N VAL A 811 -21.77 26.54 3.58
CA VAL A 811 -20.48 26.54 4.29
C VAL A 811 -19.52 27.51 3.61
N VAL A 812 -18.89 28.37 4.39
CA VAL A 812 -17.93 29.37 3.91
C VAL A 812 -16.62 29.24 4.65
N VAL A 813 -15.51 29.22 3.91
CA VAL A 813 -14.17 29.32 4.49
C VAL A 813 -13.93 30.75 4.94
N ALA A 814 -13.55 30.93 6.20
CA ALA A 814 -13.22 32.22 6.78
C ALA A 814 -11.88 32.16 7.51
N GLU A 815 -11.21 33.31 7.58
CA GLU A 815 -10.11 33.50 8.51
C GLU A 815 -10.68 33.59 9.93
N VAL A 816 -10.25 32.68 10.80
CA VAL A 816 -10.78 32.50 12.15
C VAL A 816 -9.63 32.42 13.15
N PRO A 817 -9.82 32.85 14.41
CA PRO A 817 -8.74 32.97 15.39
C PRO A 817 -8.08 31.63 15.75
N ASN A 818 -8.81 30.52 15.61
CA ASN A 818 -8.28 29.17 15.79
C ASN A 818 -9.08 28.16 14.94
N PRO A 819 -8.58 26.93 14.72
CA PRO A 819 -9.24 25.95 13.86
C PRO A 819 -10.65 25.54 14.29
N THR A 820 -10.99 25.63 15.58
CA THR A 820 -12.29 25.26 16.14
C THR A 820 -13.31 26.39 16.15
N ALA A 821 -12.85 27.63 15.91
CA ALA A 821 -13.71 28.79 15.90
C ALA A 821 -14.73 28.74 14.75
N THR A 822 -15.98 28.97 15.11
CA THR A 822 -17.14 28.80 14.24
C THR A 822 -18.12 29.94 14.44
N THR A 823 -18.71 30.42 13.34
CA THR A 823 -19.86 31.33 13.37
C THR A 823 -20.99 30.71 12.57
N LEU A 824 -22.20 30.67 13.14
CA LEU A 824 -23.41 30.17 12.49
C LEU A 824 -24.46 31.28 12.49
N SER A 825 -25.04 31.55 11.33
CA SER A 825 -26.08 32.56 11.14
C SER A 825 -27.31 31.93 10.50
N VAL A 826 -28.49 32.27 10.97
CA VAL A 826 -29.78 31.76 10.50
C VAL A 826 -30.63 32.94 10.03
N THR A 827 -31.16 32.85 8.81
CA THR A 827 -32.16 33.78 8.28
C THR A 827 -33.49 33.05 8.19
N LYS A 828 -34.53 33.62 8.77
CA LYS A 828 -35.90 33.08 8.74
C LYS A 828 -36.70 33.68 7.59
N THR A 829 -37.75 32.98 7.16
CA THR A 829 -38.63 33.38 6.04
C THR A 829 -39.40 34.68 6.29
N ASN A 830 -39.52 35.12 7.54
CA ASN A 830 -40.09 36.42 7.91
C ASN A 830 -39.05 37.57 7.88
N GLY A 831 -37.79 37.28 7.53
CA GLY A 831 -36.68 38.22 7.50
C GLY A 831 -35.89 38.33 8.81
N ASP A 832 -36.27 37.61 9.88
CA ASP A 832 -35.52 37.62 11.14
C ASP A 832 -34.14 37.00 10.95
N PHE A 833 -33.13 37.61 11.55
CA PHE A 833 -31.74 37.16 11.49
C PHE A 833 -31.19 36.93 12.90
N SER A 834 -30.55 35.78 13.09
CA SER A 834 -29.81 35.47 14.31
C SER A 834 -28.42 34.91 13.98
N GLU A 835 -27.44 35.22 14.81
CA GLU A 835 -26.06 34.77 14.66
C GLU A 835 -25.46 34.44 16.03
N ALA A 836 -24.69 33.36 16.07
CA ALA A 836 -23.91 32.97 17.24
C ALA A 836 -22.52 32.51 16.82
N SER A 837 -21.56 32.63 17.73
CA SER A 837 -20.18 32.21 17.49
C SER A 837 -19.58 31.57 18.74
N SER A 838 -18.65 30.65 18.52
CA SER A 838 -17.88 30.02 19.58
C SER A 838 -16.46 29.76 19.10
N GLU A 839 -15.49 30.05 19.96
CA GLU A 839 -14.07 29.76 19.75
C GLU A 839 -13.61 28.50 20.49
N ILE A 840 -14.34 28.10 21.54
CA ILE A 840 -13.94 27.08 22.49
C ILE A 840 -15.01 25.98 22.52
N LEU A 841 -14.59 24.77 22.15
CA LEU A 841 -15.47 23.61 22.14
C LEU A 841 -15.80 23.14 23.56
N LEU A 842 -17.00 22.59 23.71
CA LEU A 842 -17.40 21.92 24.94
C LEU A 842 -16.47 20.73 25.23
N TRP A 843 -16.04 20.60 26.49
CA TRP A 843 -15.13 19.57 27.03
C TRP A 843 -13.65 19.70 26.62
N GLU A 844 -13.25 20.87 26.13
CA GLU A 844 -11.84 21.31 26.14
C GLU A 844 -11.42 21.76 27.56
N GLU A 845 -10.13 22.06 27.75
CA GLU A 845 -9.55 22.48 29.03
C GLU A 845 -10.28 23.67 29.65
N GLU A 846 -10.66 24.65 28.83
CA GLU A 846 -11.35 25.86 29.27
C GLU A 846 -12.85 25.63 29.56
N ARG A 847 -13.42 24.53 29.07
CA ARG A 847 -14.82 24.12 29.27
C ARG A 847 -14.92 22.64 29.66
N PRO A 848 -14.29 22.21 30.77
CA PRO A 848 -13.99 20.80 31.02
C PRO A 848 -15.23 19.96 31.28
N VAL A 849 -15.13 18.67 30.96
CA VAL A 849 -16.18 17.68 31.27
C VAL A 849 -16.33 17.51 32.78
N THR A 850 -17.59 17.47 33.25
CA THR A 850 -17.90 17.11 34.63
C THR A 850 -18.11 15.61 34.77
N TRP A 851 -17.77 15.05 35.93
CA TRP A 851 -18.01 13.63 36.24
C TRP A 851 -19.45 13.20 36.00
N SER A 852 -20.42 14.02 36.41
CA SER A 852 -21.84 13.73 36.19
C SER A 852 -22.21 13.66 34.70
N SER A 853 -21.56 14.47 33.86
CA SER A 853 -21.79 14.44 32.41
C SER A 853 -21.11 13.24 31.76
N LEU A 854 -19.89 12.90 32.19
CA LEU A 854 -19.19 11.71 31.73
C LEU A 854 -19.91 10.42 32.12
N GLU A 855 -20.40 10.31 33.35
CA GLU A 855 -21.22 9.17 33.78
C GLU A 855 -22.52 9.06 32.98
N ARG A 856 -23.15 10.20 32.66
CA ARG A 856 -24.35 10.22 31.82
C ARG A 856 -24.03 9.71 30.42
N LYS A 857 -22.91 10.15 29.82
CA LYS A 857 -22.42 9.64 28.53
C LYS A 857 -22.18 8.13 28.62
N PHE A 858 -21.40 7.67 29.59
CA PHE A 858 -21.08 6.26 29.81
C PHE A 858 -22.35 5.41 29.94
N LYS A 859 -23.28 5.80 30.83
CA LYS A 859 -24.57 5.12 31.00
C LYS A 859 -25.38 5.11 29.71
N GLY A 860 -25.44 6.23 28.98
CA GLY A 860 -26.12 6.30 27.68
C GLY A 860 -25.56 5.33 26.63
N LEU A 861 -24.28 4.98 26.72
CA LEU A 861 -23.61 4.05 25.79
C LEU A 861 -23.77 2.58 26.18
N THR A 862 -23.90 2.30 27.48
CA THR A 862 -23.86 0.93 28.02
C THR A 862 -25.19 0.43 28.56
N SER A 863 -26.16 1.30 28.85
CA SER A 863 -27.49 0.90 29.30
C SER A 863 -28.18 0.05 28.23
N GLY A 864 -28.66 -1.13 28.64
CA GLY A 864 -29.22 -2.13 27.71
C GLY A 864 -28.19 -3.13 27.16
N LEU A 865 -26.88 -2.85 27.32
CA LEU A 865 -25.80 -3.77 27.00
C LEU A 865 -25.22 -4.41 28.26
N LEU A 866 -25.00 -3.62 29.31
CA LEU A 866 -24.53 -4.07 30.63
C LEU A 866 -25.65 -3.94 31.67
N ASP A 867 -25.63 -4.83 32.67
CA ASP A 867 -26.48 -4.67 33.85
C ASP A 867 -25.98 -3.52 34.77
N GLY A 868 -26.87 -3.04 35.64
CA GLY A 868 -26.56 -1.90 36.52
C GLY A 868 -25.38 -2.15 37.46
N LYS A 869 -25.18 -3.39 37.93
CA LYS A 869 -24.07 -3.71 38.84
C LYS A 869 -22.73 -3.60 38.12
N ARG A 870 -22.65 -4.08 36.88
CA ARG A 870 -21.45 -3.95 36.04
C ARG A 870 -21.15 -2.50 35.69
N ILE A 871 -22.18 -1.72 35.34
CA ILE A 871 -22.04 -0.28 35.07
C ILE A 871 -21.45 0.44 36.29
N ASP A 872 -22.05 0.24 37.48
CA ASP A 872 -21.57 0.88 38.70
C ASP A 872 -20.17 0.38 39.08
N GLY A 873 -19.86 -0.90 38.89
CA GLY A 873 -18.53 -1.47 39.12
C GLY A 873 -17.44 -0.88 38.23
N ILE A 874 -17.74 -0.57 36.97
CA ILE A 874 -16.78 0.08 36.06
C ILE A 874 -16.57 1.55 36.45
N ILE A 875 -17.63 2.25 36.84
CA ILE A 875 -17.53 3.64 37.34
C ILE A 875 -16.69 3.67 38.62
N ASP A 876 -16.93 2.74 39.54
CA ASP A 876 -16.16 2.62 40.78
C ASP A 876 -14.69 2.31 40.50
N TRP A 877 -14.41 1.34 39.61
CA TRP A 877 -13.06 0.98 39.20
C TRP A 877 -12.28 2.17 38.64
N THR A 878 -12.92 2.95 37.76
CA THR A 878 -12.28 4.13 37.14
C THR A 878 -12.05 5.27 38.12
N LYS A 879 -12.92 5.47 39.11
CA LYS A 879 -12.73 6.48 40.17
C LYS A 879 -11.67 6.11 41.21
N HIS A 880 -11.46 4.82 41.43
CA HIS A 880 -10.63 4.29 42.52
C HIS A 880 -9.45 3.44 42.02
N LEU A 881 -8.80 3.84 40.91
CA LEU A 881 -7.76 3.07 40.21
C LEU A 881 -6.68 2.46 41.12
N SER A 882 -6.25 3.16 42.18
CA SER A 882 -5.16 2.72 43.06
C SER A 882 -5.45 1.44 43.87
N ASP A 883 -6.73 1.10 44.10
CA ASP A 883 -7.14 -0.04 44.92
C ASP A 883 -7.62 -1.24 44.08
N GLN A 884 -7.43 -1.17 42.77
CA GLN A 884 -8.10 -2.05 41.81
C GLN A 884 -7.13 -2.97 41.07
N THR A 885 -7.68 -3.98 40.39
CA THR A 885 -6.93 -4.87 39.49
C THR A 885 -7.51 -4.84 38.09
N ILE A 886 -6.67 -5.08 37.07
CA ILE A 886 -7.11 -5.19 35.68
C ILE A 886 -8.09 -6.36 35.53
N ASP A 887 -7.82 -7.50 36.17
CA ASP A 887 -8.70 -8.68 36.13
C ASP A 887 -10.12 -8.39 36.63
N ASN A 888 -10.26 -7.59 37.69
CA ASN A 888 -11.57 -7.21 38.22
C ASN A 888 -12.36 -6.39 37.19
N LEU A 889 -11.71 -5.48 36.48
CA LEU A 889 -12.34 -4.74 35.38
C LEU A 889 -12.73 -5.68 34.24
N MET A 890 -11.84 -6.58 33.84
CA MET A 890 -12.08 -7.51 32.72
C MET A 890 -13.30 -8.41 32.96
N LEU A 891 -13.59 -8.74 34.22
CA LEU A 891 -14.82 -9.45 34.60
C LEU A 891 -16.10 -8.62 34.40
N GLN A 892 -16.04 -7.28 34.55
CA GLN A 892 -17.21 -6.41 34.36
C GLN A 892 -17.53 -6.18 32.89
N VAL A 893 -16.51 -6.15 32.02
CA VAL A 893 -16.64 -5.77 30.61
C VAL A 893 -16.82 -6.95 29.65
N ARG A 894 -16.70 -8.20 30.13
CA ARG A 894 -16.93 -9.42 29.35
C ARG A 894 -18.41 -9.81 29.41
N LEU A 895 -19.08 -9.82 28.26
CA LEU A 895 -20.52 -10.09 28.14
C LEU A 895 -20.88 -11.57 28.14
#